data_AF-A0A971HL92-F1
#
_entry.id   AF-A0A971HL92-F1
#
_cell.length_a   1.000
_cell.length_b   1.000
_cell.length_c   1.000
_cell.angle_alpha   90.00
_cell.angle_beta   90.00
_cell.angle_gamma   90.00
#
_symmetry.space_group_name_H-M   'P 1'
#
loop_
_entity.id
_entity.type
_entity.pdbx_description
1 polymer ?
#
loop_
_entity_poly.entity_id
_entity_poly.type
_entity_poly.pdbx_seq_one_letter_code
_entity_poly.pdbx_strand_id
1 'polypeptide(L)'
;MMTLFRDGFGRDLVVLMIVSIVAGTILSTGIAKAVDAYFGDTINGLIGDFGEYDLILHIREDAKEAAMTELKALAENRLPGMKMSDGVTIAGKVNVFIAIPEEEKTKETLENLDNIFGDIPGQSGFTLMIEPTVVVQGTHSAVRGRLIEEIEAVPGVSFVFRDGGSLYAVLESVDKSTEVNEAVKNILQQYQLLEISFPMGQETEDVASTGAVVIAELENRYAPSLIENITLSQDTENYQAFVKTLAEMKLFLENYATKVTIPIEGLEPLNVGNRVVVLTAEDNLAEGEPVGEEQLVIEVTSITGSEAKGLIIQGDISDVEGQGELNGYRVRAGKVGSRVGSVILENDRYRLIRAIDESIALLTQLDSLSGTADEAVENAQETLELFQESLVKLEELQTQIEELNRSLNGGPDAGAGNVVLSMLISQVMRGLVGDKSEESAGNLQDLDIAAMQETLAALAGQLKNVETVDVQLIIDQIQQVKESLPQLRDEEIGQSIQLINSYIQGQVIPGEKIQLLLDGDSVSAEEAQGVIREVLDNQYLSVYSSPVGIVNPNARAELFRVLSEVRATIAGMLAIFFTLLFLILDYSTVMSVMKQLESRITSRSLWKRVFSPVKFIGVALGAILLFTIYLASRAQIPYVAPWHMLILGGILGGLAAILCDRFSPVNEDEMMAGEALGLTYVQIMRNIVIPESRPGLLNLLNGWKKTF
;
A
#
# COMPACT_ATOMS: atom_id res chain seq x y z
N MET A 1 2.07 -37.12 -74.67
CA MET A 1 2.40 -36.99 -73.23
C MET A 1 3.77 -37.57 -72.91
N MET A 2 4.03 -38.88 -73.08
CA MET A 2 5.40 -39.44 -72.95
C MET A 2 6.40 -38.82 -73.93
N THR A 3 5.97 -38.38 -75.11
CA THR A 3 6.83 -37.72 -76.11
C THR A 3 7.43 -36.40 -75.61
N LEU A 4 6.62 -35.54 -75.01
CA LEU A 4 7.05 -34.23 -74.49
C LEU A 4 8.00 -34.35 -73.28
N PHE A 5 7.79 -35.36 -72.42
CA PHE A 5 8.72 -35.68 -71.33
C PHE A 5 10.01 -36.37 -71.81
N ARG A 6 9.93 -37.19 -72.87
CA ARG A 6 11.08 -37.92 -73.45
C ARG A 6 12.02 -37.01 -74.25
N ASP A 7 11.50 -35.91 -74.80
CA ASP A 7 12.29 -34.91 -75.57
C ASP A 7 13.04 -33.91 -74.66
N GLY A 8 13.04 -34.09 -73.34
CA GLY A 8 13.86 -33.32 -72.39
C GLY A 8 13.14 -32.17 -71.67
N PHE A 9 11.89 -31.85 -72.04
CA PHE A 9 11.12 -30.78 -71.40
C PHE A 9 10.75 -31.07 -69.93
N GLY A 10 10.67 -32.35 -69.54
CA GLY A 10 10.45 -32.73 -68.15
C GLY A 10 11.52 -32.19 -67.20
N ARG A 11 12.77 -32.11 -67.66
CA ARG A 11 13.88 -31.51 -66.90
C ARG A 11 13.69 -30.00 -66.74
N ASP A 12 13.22 -29.31 -67.77
CA ASP A 12 12.94 -27.87 -67.70
C ASP A 12 11.76 -27.56 -66.77
N LEU A 13 10.72 -28.41 -66.74
CA LEU A 13 9.58 -28.26 -65.83
C LEU A 13 9.98 -28.48 -64.35
N VAL A 14 10.84 -29.45 -64.08
CA VAL A 14 11.40 -29.66 -62.73
C VAL A 14 12.30 -28.48 -62.32
N VAL A 15 13.14 -27.97 -63.23
CA VAL A 15 13.96 -26.78 -62.98
C VAL A 15 13.08 -25.56 -62.70
N LEU A 16 12.02 -25.35 -63.49
CA LEU A 16 11.04 -24.30 -63.25
C LEU A 16 10.42 -24.43 -61.86
N MET A 17 10.01 -25.63 -61.46
CA MET A 17 9.43 -25.90 -60.15
C MET A 17 10.39 -25.54 -59.02
N ILE A 18 11.64 -25.98 -59.10
CA ILE A 18 12.66 -25.64 -58.10
C ILE A 18 12.88 -24.12 -58.05
N VAL A 19 13.00 -23.47 -59.20
CA VAL A 19 13.19 -22.01 -59.27
C VAL A 19 11.98 -21.25 -58.73
N SER A 20 10.75 -21.67 -59.05
CA SER A 20 9.53 -21.09 -58.48
C SER A 20 9.45 -21.27 -56.98
N ILE A 21 9.82 -22.45 -56.45
CA ILE A 21 9.84 -22.70 -55.01
C ILE A 21 10.86 -21.79 -54.32
N VAL A 22 12.08 -21.72 -54.85
CA VAL A 22 13.14 -20.87 -54.30
C VAL A 22 12.76 -19.39 -54.37
N ALA A 23 12.29 -18.92 -55.53
CA ALA A 23 11.87 -17.54 -55.72
C ALA A 23 10.68 -17.17 -54.82
N GLY A 24 9.65 -18.02 -54.76
CA GLY A 24 8.49 -17.82 -53.90
C GLY A 24 8.86 -17.81 -52.42
N THR A 25 9.77 -18.69 -51.99
CA THR A 25 10.25 -18.74 -50.60
C THR A 25 11.05 -17.50 -50.24
N ILE A 26 12.00 -17.09 -51.10
CA ILE A 26 12.84 -15.90 -50.87
C ILE A 26 11.99 -14.64 -50.84
N LEU A 27 11.06 -14.47 -51.80
CA LEU A 27 10.21 -13.29 -51.87
C LEU A 27 9.21 -13.25 -50.71
N SER A 28 8.56 -14.37 -50.38
CA SER A 28 7.64 -14.46 -49.26
C SER A 28 8.34 -14.13 -47.93
N THR A 29 9.47 -14.79 -47.66
CA THR A 29 10.25 -14.58 -46.43
C THR A 29 10.87 -13.18 -46.38
N GLY A 30 11.36 -12.68 -47.52
CA GLY A 30 12.00 -11.36 -47.61
C GLY A 30 11.01 -10.22 -47.36
N ILE A 31 9.82 -10.27 -47.96
CA ILE A 31 8.78 -9.27 -47.74
C ILE A 31 8.23 -9.39 -46.30
N ALA A 32 8.00 -10.60 -45.80
CA ALA A 32 7.55 -10.79 -44.42
C ALA A 32 8.56 -10.21 -43.40
N LYS A 33 9.87 -10.41 -43.63
CA LYS A 33 10.93 -9.79 -42.83
C LYS A 33 10.98 -8.28 -42.95
N ALA A 34 10.75 -7.72 -44.15
CA ALA A 34 10.74 -6.27 -44.34
C ALA A 34 9.57 -5.61 -43.59
N VAL A 35 8.40 -6.25 -43.59
CA VAL A 35 7.23 -5.79 -42.83
C VAL A 35 7.49 -5.89 -41.33
N ASP A 36 8.09 -6.99 -40.88
CA ASP A 36 8.50 -7.20 -39.49
C ASP A 36 9.49 -6.13 -39.01
N ALA A 37 10.51 -5.80 -39.80
CA ALA A 37 11.45 -4.74 -39.47
C ALA A 37 10.76 -3.37 -39.30
N TYR A 38 9.82 -3.05 -40.20
CA TYR A 38 9.08 -1.78 -40.13
C TYR A 38 8.23 -1.67 -38.85
N PHE A 39 7.55 -2.74 -38.44
CA PHE A 39 6.75 -2.75 -37.21
C PHE A 39 7.60 -2.87 -35.95
N GLY A 40 8.68 -3.67 -35.98
CA GLY A 40 9.64 -3.83 -34.89
C GLY A 40 10.28 -2.50 -34.53
N ASP A 41 10.88 -1.80 -35.49
CA ASP A 41 11.58 -0.52 -35.24
C ASP A 41 10.65 0.55 -34.64
N THR A 42 9.37 0.57 -35.04
CA THR A 42 8.37 1.52 -34.53
C THR A 42 7.99 1.24 -33.07
N ILE A 43 7.94 -0.02 -32.66
CA ILE A 43 7.57 -0.44 -31.30
C ILE A 43 8.80 -0.38 -30.37
N ASN A 44 9.95 -0.81 -30.87
CA ASN A 44 11.22 -0.85 -30.16
C ASN A 44 11.67 0.56 -29.73
N GLY A 45 11.46 1.58 -30.57
CA GLY A 45 11.80 2.97 -30.24
C GLY A 45 11.01 3.57 -29.06
N LEU A 46 9.93 2.92 -28.60
CA LEU A 46 9.10 3.39 -27.49
C LEU A 46 9.31 2.59 -26.20
N ILE A 47 9.66 1.31 -26.28
CA ILE A 47 9.62 0.37 -25.15
C ILE A 47 10.93 -0.46 -25.00
N GLY A 48 11.86 -0.39 -25.96
CA GLY A 48 13.04 -1.27 -26.04
C GLY A 48 12.73 -2.62 -26.70
N ASP A 49 13.77 -3.32 -27.18
CA ASP A 49 13.62 -4.67 -27.77
C ASP A 49 13.13 -5.69 -26.72
N PHE A 50 12.43 -6.73 -27.16
CA PHE A 50 11.99 -7.83 -26.28
C PHE A 50 13.19 -8.56 -25.68
N GLY A 51 13.24 -8.68 -24.36
CA GLY A 51 14.38 -9.26 -23.64
C GLY A 51 15.70 -8.48 -23.72
N GLU A 52 15.71 -7.24 -24.24
CA GLU A 52 16.92 -6.39 -24.28
C GLU A 52 17.30 -5.86 -22.89
N TYR A 53 16.29 -5.54 -22.08
CA TYR A 53 16.46 -5.01 -20.73
C TYR A 53 15.66 -5.86 -19.74
N ASP A 54 16.25 -6.08 -18.57
CA ASP A 54 15.71 -6.95 -17.53
C ASP A 54 15.00 -6.14 -16.43
N LEU A 55 15.35 -4.88 -16.24
CA LEU A 55 14.67 -4.01 -15.28
C LEU A 55 14.81 -2.52 -15.60
N ILE A 56 13.88 -1.73 -15.07
CA ILE A 56 13.92 -0.27 -15.05
C ILE A 56 14.24 0.18 -13.64
N LEU A 57 15.33 0.90 -13.47
CA LEU A 57 15.65 1.57 -12.23
C LEU A 57 15.08 2.99 -12.23
N HIS A 58 14.30 3.32 -11.19
CA HIS A 58 13.72 4.64 -11.03
C HIS A 58 14.60 5.48 -10.11
N ILE A 59 15.18 6.55 -10.64
CA ILE A 59 16.11 7.43 -9.93
C ILE A 59 15.55 8.85 -9.92
N ARG A 60 15.66 9.58 -8.80
CA ARG A 60 15.30 11.00 -8.78
C ARG A 60 16.23 11.83 -9.67
N GLU A 61 15.66 12.79 -10.40
CA GLU A 61 16.40 13.58 -11.38
C GLU A 61 17.58 14.37 -10.79
N ASP A 62 17.45 14.85 -9.56
CA ASP A 62 18.49 15.57 -8.82
C ASP A 62 19.71 14.71 -8.44
N ALA A 63 19.54 13.39 -8.39
CA ALA A 63 20.56 12.42 -8.02
C ALA A 63 21.15 11.65 -9.22
N LYS A 64 20.75 11.96 -10.47
CA LYS A 64 21.11 11.19 -11.67
C LYS A 64 22.63 11.02 -11.83
N GLU A 65 23.41 12.09 -11.68
CA GLU A 65 24.86 12.03 -11.91
C GLU A 65 25.59 11.13 -10.89
N ALA A 66 25.20 11.24 -9.61
CA ALA A 66 25.72 10.40 -8.54
C ALA A 66 25.31 8.93 -8.75
N ALA A 67 24.04 8.70 -9.06
CA ALA A 67 23.53 7.36 -9.34
C ALA A 67 24.24 6.68 -10.52
N MET A 68 24.47 7.41 -11.62
CA MET A 68 25.14 6.87 -12.80
C MET A 68 26.62 6.55 -12.56
N THR A 69 27.25 7.25 -11.62
CA THR A 69 28.63 6.96 -11.20
C THR A 69 28.69 5.65 -10.43
N GLU A 70 27.79 5.45 -9.47
CA GLU A 70 27.71 4.19 -8.70
C GLU A 70 27.24 3.02 -9.56
N LEU A 71 26.30 3.23 -10.49
CA LEU A 71 25.88 2.21 -11.44
C LEU A 71 27.04 1.68 -12.31
N LYS A 72 27.96 2.57 -12.72
CA LYS A 72 29.18 2.15 -13.43
C LYS A 72 30.12 1.34 -12.53
N ALA A 73 30.30 1.75 -11.28
CA ALA A 73 31.09 1.00 -10.31
C ALA A 73 30.47 -0.38 -10.02
N LEU A 74 29.14 -0.48 -9.99
CA LEU A 74 28.40 -1.72 -9.83
C LEU A 74 28.58 -2.64 -11.05
N ALA A 75 28.52 -2.10 -12.27
CA ALA A 75 28.78 -2.83 -13.51
C ALA A 75 30.20 -3.41 -13.61
N GLU A 76 31.16 -2.86 -12.86
CA GLU A 76 32.55 -3.35 -12.84
C GLU A 76 32.80 -4.36 -11.71
N ASN A 77 32.15 -4.19 -10.56
CA ASN A 77 32.48 -4.94 -9.34
C ASN A 77 31.47 -6.04 -8.95
N ARG A 78 30.17 -5.85 -9.22
CA ARG A 78 29.10 -6.77 -8.78
C ARG A 78 28.35 -7.43 -9.94
N LEU A 79 28.17 -6.74 -11.08
CA LEU A 79 27.50 -7.29 -12.27
C LEU A 79 28.35 -7.02 -13.53
N PRO A 80 29.45 -7.77 -13.74
CA PRO A 80 30.40 -7.52 -14.83
C PRO A 80 29.73 -7.63 -16.20
N GLY A 81 29.70 -6.53 -16.96
CA GLY A 81 29.13 -6.49 -18.32
C GLY A 81 27.67 -6.04 -18.39
N MET A 82 27.10 -5.56 -17.28
CA MET A 82 25.78 -4.91 -17.24
C MET A 82 25.72 -3.76 -18.24
N LYS A 83 24.68 -3.73 -19.08
CA LYS A 83 24.41 -2.61 -19.99
C LYS A 83 23.34 -1.70 -19.42
N MET A 84 23.49 -0.40 -19.68
CA MET A 84 22.59 0.62 -19.20
C MET A 84 22.19 1.53 -20.36
N SER A 85 20.91 1.90 -20.42
CA SER A 85 20.39 2.85 -21.39
C SER A 85 19.49 3.87 -20.70
N ASP A 86 19.60 5.13 -21.10
CA ASP A 86 18.79 6.21 -20.56
C ASP A 86 17.37 6.13 -21.14
N GLY A 87 16.37 6.05 -20.26
CA GLY A 87 14.96 6.13 -20.60
C GLY A 87 14.39 7.55 -20.49
N VAL A 88 13.08 7.67 -20.76
CA VAL A 88 12.37 8.96 -20.68
C VAL A 88 12.18 9.38 -19.22
N THR A 89 12.51 10.64 -18.90
CA THR A 89 12.22 11.23 -17.59
C THR A 89 10.73 11.54 -17.47
N ILE A 90 10.09 11.05 -16.40
CA ILE A 90 8.67 11.26 -16.14
C ILE A 90 8.52 11.79 -14.71
N ALA A 91 7.86 12.95 -14.56
CA ALA A 91 7.53 13.54 -13.26
C ALA A 91 8.73 13.67 -12.28
N GLY A 92 9.89 14.13 -12.78
CA GLY A 92 11.10 14.31 -11.97
C GLY A 92 11.82 13.02 -11.59
N LYS A 93 11.44 11.87 -12.20
CA LYS A 93 12.14 10.59 -12.09
C LYS A 93 12.75 10.21 -13.44
N VAL A 94 14.04 9.90 -13.41
CA VAL A 94 14.80 9.36 -14.52
C VAL A 94 14.65 7.84 -14.48
N ASN A 95 14.23 7.28 -15.61
CA ASN A 95 14.15 5.83 -15.79
C ASN A 95 15.43 5.36 -16.47
N VAL A 96 16.16 4.43 -15.85
CA VAL A 96 17.35 3.83 -16.44
C VAL A 96 17.06 2.36 -16.73
N PHE A 97 17.18 1.97 -17.99
CA PHE A 97 17.02 0.58 -18.40
C PHE A 97 18.31 -0.18 -18.15
N ILE A 98 18.21 -1.34 -17.54
CA ILE A 98 19.34 -2.18 -17.14
C ILE A 98 19.19 -3.56 -17.77
N ALA A 99 20.23 -4.01 -18.47
CA ALA A 99 20.34 -5.37 -18.99
C ALA A 99 21.42 -6.12 -18.19
N ILE A 100 21.00 -7.22 -17.58
CA ILE A 100 21.84 -8.12 -16.81
C ILE A 100 22.49 -9.12 -17.79
N PRO A 101 23.79 -9.41 -17.69
CA PRO A 101 24.43 -10.45 -18.50
C PRO A 101 23.80 -11.82 -18.26
N GLU A 102 23.62 -12.63 -19.32
CA GLU A 102 23.03 -13.97 -19.22
C GLU A 102 23.74 -14.90 -18.22
N GLU A 103 25.06 -14.75 -18.06
CA GLU A 103 25.85 -15.53 -17.08
C GLU A 103 25.49 -15.20 -15.62
N GLU A 104 24.99 -13.98 -15.37
CA GLU A 104 24.62 -13.46 -14.05
C GLU A 104 23.11 -13.48 -13.81
N LYS A 105 22.29 -13.88 -14.79
CA LYS A 105 20.82 -14.05 -14.67
C LYS A 105 20.46 -15.32 -13.90
N THR A 106 20.92 -15.41 -12.67
CA THR A 106 20.63 -16.52 -11.77
C THR A 106 19.49 -16.17 -10.81
N LYS A 107 18.84 -17.19 -10.25
CA LYS A 107 17.85 -17.03 -9.18
C LYS A 107 18.39 -16.20 -8.02
N GLU A 108 19.61 -16.46 -7.58
CA GLU A 108 20.23 -15.74 -6.45
C GLU A 108 20.45 -14.25 -6.75
N THR A 109 20.90 -13.92 -7.96
CA THR A 109 21.09 -12.52 -8.37
C THR A 109 19.76 -11.77 -8.41
N LEU A 110 18.73 -12.41 -8.98
CA LEU A 110 17.42 -11.79 -9.20
C LEU A 110 16.62 -11.62 -7.90
N GLU A 111 16.76 -12.53 -6.93
CA GLU A 111 16.17 -12.37 -5.60
C GLU A 111 16.87 -11.31 -4.75
N ASN A 112 18.10 -10.93 -5.10
CA ASN A 112 18.92 -9.98 -4.34
C ASN A 112 19.01 -8.59 -4.99
N LEU A 113 18.17 -8.26 -5.97
CA LEU A 113 18.25 -6.98 -6.69
C LEU A 113 18.06 -5.76 -5.78
N ASP A 114 17.20 -5.86 -4.76
CA ASP A 114 17.04 -4.81 -3.73
C ASP A 114 18.36 -4.50 -3.02
N ASN A 115 19.14 -5.54 -2.67
CA ASN A 115 20.44 -5.38 -2.02
C ASN A 115 21.51 -4.88 -2.99
N ILE A 116 21.42 -5.28 -4.26
CA ILE A 116 22.37 -4.87 -5.31
C ILE A 116 22.21 -3.39 -5.62
N PHE A 117 20.98 -2.92 -5.81
CA PHE A 117 20.68 -1.54 -6.22
C PHE A 117 20.35 -0.59 -5.06
N GLY A 118 20.19 -1.10 -3.84
CA GLY A 118 19.83 -0.31 -2.65
C GLY A 118 20.86 0.76 -2.27
N ASP A 119 22.13 0.55 -2.64
CA ASP A 119 23.22 1.51 -2.38
C ASP A 119 23.20 2.70 -3.36
N ILE A 120 22.30 2.73 -4.35
CA ILE A 120 22.28 3.76 -5.39
C ILE A 120 21.64 5.06 -4.88
N PRO A 121 22.37 6.19 -4.96
CA PRO A 121 21.84 7.49 -4.55
C PRO A 121 20.56 7.89 -5.30
N GLY A 122 19.50 8.23 -4.56
CA GLY A 122 18.25 8.70 -5.15
C GLY A 122 17.40 7.61 -5.83
N GLN A 123 17.73 6.33 -5.62
CA GLN A 123 16.89 5.21 -6.03
C GLN A 123 15.51 5.30 -5.34
N SER A 124 14.45 5.08 -6.11
CA SER A 124 13.06 5.11 -5.66
C SER A 124 12.36 3.74 -5.83
N GLY A 125 13.12 2.70 -6.17
CA GLY A 125 12.64 1.37 -6.56
C GLY A 125 13.00 0.99 -7.99
N PHE A 126 12.68 -0.24 -8.37
CA PHE A 126 12.82 -0.74 -9.74
C PHE A 126 11.55 -1.45 -10.22
N THR A 127 11.43 -1.62 -11.53
CA THR A 127 10.39 -2.43 -12.17
C THR A 127 11.07 -3.57 -12.94
N LEU A 128 10.73 -4.82 -12.63
CA LEU A 128 11.23 -5.98 -13.37
C LEU A 128 10.58 -6.09 -14.75
N MET A 129 11.42 -6.35 -15.76
CA MET A 129 11.06 -6.56 -17.17
C MET A 129 11.65 -7.87 -17.73
N ILE A 130 12.03 -8.81 -16.87
CA ILE A 130 12.66 -10.06 -17.28
C ILE A 130 11.72 -10.84 -18.18
N GLU A 131 12.23 -11.23 -19.34
CA GLU A 131 11.47 -11.85 -20.42
C GLU A 131 12.28 -13.01 -21.02
N PRO A 132 11.63 -14.12 -21.41
CA PRO A 132 10.21 -14.46 -21.25
C PRO A 132 9.87 -14.98 -19.83
N THR A 133 8.79 -14.48 -19.22
CA THR A 133 8.36 -14.88 -17.87
C THR A 133 6.85 -15.11 -17.75
N VAL A 134 6.46 -15.97 -16.82
CA VAL A 134 5.09 -16.09 -16.28
C VAL A 134 5.12 -15.60 -14.83
N VAL A 135 4.24 -14.66 -14.49
CA VAL A 135 4.21 -14.05 -13.16
C VAL A 135 3.00 -14.54 -12.38
N VAL A 136 3.25 -15.06 -11.18
CA VAL A 136 2.22 -15.42 -10.20
C VAL A 136 2.23 -14.36 -9.09
N GLN A 137 1.16 -13.58 -9.00
CA GLN A 137 1.01 -12.52 -8.01
C GLN A 137 0.23 -13.00 -6.78
N GLY A 138 0.47 -12.35 -5.64
CA GLY A 138 -0.31 -12.59 -4.42
C GLY A 138 -0.03 -13.95 -3.78
N THR A 139 1.18 -14.48 -3.93
CA THR A 139 1.53 -15.79 -3.39
C THR A 139 1.67 -15.76 -1.87
N HIS A 140 0.91 -16.62 -1.19
CA HIS A 140 0.97 -16.74 0.27
C HIS A 140 2.31 -17.29 0.72
N SER A 141 3.00 -16.65 1.68
CA SER A 141 4.39 -16.95 2.03
C SER A 141 4.61 -18.39 2.51
N ALA A 142 3.64 -18.97 3.21
CA ALA A 142 3.69 -20.38 3.65
C ALA A 142 3.72 -21.40 2.49
N VAL A 143 3.15 -21.08 1.33
CA VAL A 143 3.04 -22.00 0.18
C VAL A 143 4.07 -21.69 -0.90
N ARG A 144 4.78 -20.55 -0.81
CA ARG A 144 5.75 -20.12 -1.82
C ARG A 144 6.81 -21.17 -2.13
N GLY A 145 7.40 -21.80 -1.11
CA GLY A 145 8.43 -22.82 -1.30
C GLY A 145 7.93 -24.00 -2.15
N ARG A 146 6.73 -24.50 -1.83
CA ARG A 146 6.06 -25.58 -2.56
C ARG A 146 5.75 -25.17 -4.00
N LEU A 147 5.19 -23.97 -4.19
CA LEU A 147 4.88 -23.45 -5.53
C LEU A 147 6.13 -23.27 -6.40
N ILE A 148 7.25 -22.82 -5.81
CA ILE A 148 8.51 -22.70 -6.53
C ILE A 148 8.97 -24.07 -7.06
N GLU A 149 8.98 -25.10 -6.21
CA GLU A 149 9.40 -26.45 -6.61
C GLU A 149 8.50 -27.05 -7.70
N GLU A 150 7.18 -26.88 -7.58
CA GLU A 150 6.23 -27.41 -8.56
C GLU A 150 6.27 -26.67 -9.90
N ILE A 151 6.42 -25.34 -9.87
CA ILE A 151 6.52 -24.54 -11.09
C ILE A 151 7.87 -24.78 -11.79
N GLU A 152 8.98 -24.94 -11.06
CA GLU A 152 10.29 -25.30 -11.63
C GLU A 152 10.27 -26.70 -12.29
N ALA A 153 9.39 -27.60 -11.85
CA ALA A 153 9.23 -28.93 -12.47
C ALA A 153 8.46 -28.91 -13.80
N VAL A 154 7.84 -27.78 -14.20
CA VAL A 154 7.09 -27.66 -15.44
C VAL A 154 8.04 -27.61 -16.65
N PRO A 155 7.84 -28.43 -17.69
CA PRO A 155 8.68 -28.39 -18.90
C PRO A 155 8.66 -27.01 -19.57
N GLY A 156 9.85 -26.45 -19.81
CA GLY A 156 10.03 -25.13 -20.44
C GLY A 156 10.23 -23.97 -19.45
N VAL A 157 10.23 -24.23 -18.14
CA VAL A 157 10.68 -23.29 -17.10
C VAL A 157 12.17 -23.51 -16.83
N SER A 158 12.95 -22.43 -16.87
CA SER A 158 14.38 -22.45 -16.56
C SER A 158 14.63 -22.44 -15.06
N PHE A 159 14.00 -21.49 -14.35
CA PHE A 159 14.02 -21.37 -12.90
C PHE A 159 12.91 -20.40 -12.44
N VAL A 160 12.58 -20.44 -11.15
CA VAL A 160 11.61 -19.52 -10.54
C VAL A 160 12.31 -18.72 -9.46
N PHE A 161 12.13 -17.40 -9.47
CA PHE A 161 12.63 -16.51 -8.43
C PHE A 161 11.49 -15.74 -7.80
N ARG A 162 11.67 -15.31 -6.55
CA ARG A 162 10.70 -14.47 -5.83
C ARG A 162 11.08 -13.00 -5.91
N ASP A 163 10.07 -12.15 -6.00
CA ASP A 163 10.18 -10.72 -5.80
C ASP A 163 8.96 -10.24 -5.01
N GLY A 164 9.19 -9.83 -3.75
CA GLY A 164 8.15 -9.48 -2.80
C GLY A 164 7.09 -10.57 -2.62
N GLY A 165 5.84 -10.25 -3.00
CA GLY A 165 4.68 -11.15 -2.96
C GLY A 165 4.47 -12.01 -4.21
N SER A 166 5.35 -11.88 -5.20
CA SER A 166 5.17 -12.48 -6.52
C SER A 166 6.27 -13.51 -6.81
N LEU A 167 5.92 -14.50 -7.62
CA LEU A 167 6.85 -15.48 -8.18
C LEU A 167 6.97 -15.25 -9.69
N TYR A 168 8.20 -15.24 -10.17
CA TYR A 168 8.53 -15.05 -11.57
C TYR A 168 9.14 -16.34 -12.10
N ALA A 169 8.40 -17.03 -12.97
CA ALA A 169 8.89 -18.21 -13.67
C ALA A 169 9.55 -17.78 -14.98
N VAL A 170 10.88 -17.88 -15.06
CA VAL A 170 11.65 -17.57 -16.27
C VAL A 170 11.56 -18.75 -17.22
N LEU A 171 11.25 -18.50 -18.49
CA LEU A 171 11.04 -19.55 -19.49
C LEU A 171 12.25 -19.72 -20.39
N GLU A 172 12.41 -20.91 -20.95
CA GLU A 172 13.45 -21.18 -21.96
C GLU A 172 13.19 -20.46 -23.29
N SER A 173 11.92 -20.22 -23.63
CA SER A 173 11.51 -19.53 -24.86
C SER A 173 10.10 -18.97 -24.77
N VAL A 174 9.81 -17.98 -25.63
CA VAL A 174 8.48 -17.35 -25.74
C VAL A 174 7.40 -18.36 -26.13
N ASP A 175 7.75 -19.35 -26.96
CA ASP A 175 6.81 -20.36 -27.47
C ASP A 175 6.25 -21.25 -26.35
N LYS A 176 6.96 -21.39 -25.23
CA LYS A 176 6.53 -22.16 -24.05
C LYS A 176 5.60 -21.40 -23.12
N SER A 177 5.42 -20.10 -23.29
CA SER A 177 4.64 -19.25 -22.38
C SER A 177 3.21 -19.73 -22.17
N THR A 178 2.51 -20.17 -23.22
CA THR A 178 1.10 -20.61 -23.11
C THR A 178 0.97 -21.96 -22.40
N GLU A 179 1.85 -22.90 -22.75
CA GLU A 179 1.90 -24.23 -22.11
C GLU A 179 2.21 -24.10 -20.61
N VAL A 180 3.21 -23.28 -20.28
CA VAL A 180 3.59 -23.03 -18.88
C VAL A 180 2.52 -22.25 -18.14
N ASN A 181 1.90 -21.23 -18.74
CA ASN A 181 0.84 -20.46 -18.09
C ASN A 181 -0.35 -21.35 -17.68
N GLU A 182 -0.83 -22.21 -18.59
CA GLU A 182 -1.89 -23.17 -18.28
C GLU A 182 -1.44 -24.21 -17.24
N ALA A 183 -0.20 -24.69 -17.31
CA ALA A 183 0.34 -25.62 -16.31
C ALA A 183 0.41 -24.98 -14.91
N VAL A 184 0.93 -23.75 -14.81
CA VAL A 184 1.00 -22.98 -13.56
C VAL A 184 -0.39 -22.68 -13.02
N LYS A 185 -1.34 -22.34 -13.88
CA LYS A 185 -2.74 -22.14 -13.48
C LYS A 185 -3.35 -23.42 -12.91
N ASN A 186 -3.09 -24.57 -13.51
CA ASN A 186 -3.56 -25.86 -13.00
C ASN A 186 -2.91 -26.21 -11.66
N ILE A 187 -1.62 -25.87 -11.46
CA ILE A 187 -0.94 -26.02 -10.15
C ILE A 187 -1.62 -25.15 -9.10
N LEU A 188 -1.86 -23.86 -9.38
CA LEU A 188 -2.49 -22.95 -8.43
C LEU A 188 -3.93 -23.34 -8.09
N GLN A 189 -4.67 -23.93 -9.05
CA GLN A 189 -6.02 -24.44 -8.82
C GLN A 189 -6.06 -25.67 -7.91
N GLN A 190 -4.95 -26.37 -7.69
CA GLN A 190 -4.89 -27.48 -6.74
C GLN A 190 -4.91 -27.01 -5.28
N TYR A 191 -4.71 -25.72 -5.03
CA TYR A 191 -4.61 -25.16 -3.69
C TYR A 191 -5.62 -24.04 -3.47
N GLN A 192 -6.21 -24.02 -2.29
CA GLN A 192 -7.14 -22.99 -1.85
C GLN A 192 -6.78 -22.52 -0.45
N LEU A 193 -6.82 -21.22 -0.21
CA LEU A 193 -6.63 -20.62 1.11
C LEU A 193 -8.01 -20.37 1.73
N LEU A 194 -8.23 -20.89 2.94
CA LEU A 194 -9.40 -20.60 3.74
C LEU A 194 -8.99 -19.73 4.93
N GLU A 195 -9.49 -18.50 4.96
CA GLU A 195 -9.22 -17.53 6.01
C GLU A 195 -10.43 -17.41 6.93
N ILE A 196 -10.20 -17.68 8.20
CA ILE A 196 -11.17 -17.62 9.28
C ILE A 196 -10.86 -16.36 10.08
N SER A 197 -11.78 -15.40 10.10
CA SER A 197 -11.61 -14.11 10.78
C SER A 197 -12.51 -14.00 12.01
N PHE A 198 -11.92 -13.64 13.14
CA PHE A 198 -12.62 -13.42 14.41
C PHE A 198 -12.95 -11.93 14.61
N PRO A 199 -14.13 -11.58 15.16
CA PRO A 199 -14.45 -10.20 15.54
C PRO A 199 -13.71 -9.79 16.83
N MET A 200 -13.47 -8.48 17.02
CA MET A 200 -12.81 -7.96 18.22
C MET A 200 -13.54 -8.34 19.52
N GLY A 201 -12.78 -8.71 20.55
CA GLY A 201 -13.29 -9.13 21.86
C GLY A 201 -13.70 -10.61 21.96
N GLN A 202 -13.54 -11.37 20.89
CA GLN A 202 -13.71 -12.83 20.85
C GLN A 202 -12.45 -13.52 20.30
N GLU A 203 -11.31 -13.16 20.88
CA GLU A 203 -10.02 -13.79 20.62
C GLU A 203 -10.00 -15.21 21.18
N THR A 204 -9.27 -16.09 20.52
CA THR A 204 -9.05 -17.45 20.97
C THR A 204 -7.85 -17.47 21.91
N GLU A 205 -7.92 -18.19 23.03
CA GLU A 205 -6.78 -18.29 23.96
C GLU A 205 -5.55 -18.94 23.30
N ASP A 206 -5.77 -19.77 22.26
CA ASP A 206 -4.72 -20.40 21.46
C ASP A 206 -5.20 -20.70 20.03
N VAL A 207 -4.68 -19.91 19.08
CA VAL A 207 -4.91 -20.01 17.62
C VAL A 207 -4.54 -21.37 17.05
N ALA A 208 -3.44 -21.96 17.54
CA ALA A 208 -2.95 -23.23 17.04
C ALA A 208 -3.89 -24.37 17.46
N SER A 209 -4.34 -24.35 18.72
CA SER A 209 -5.31 -25.33 19.22
C SER A 209 -6.67 -25.21 18.52
N THR A 210 -7.16 -23.98 18.32
CA THR A 210 -8.43 -23.72 17.64
C THR A 210 -8.35 -24.14 16.17
N GLY A 211 -7.24 -23.84 15.50
CA GLY A 211 -6.96 -24.31 14.15
C GLY A 211 -6.96 -25.83 14.04
N ALA A 212 -6.37 -26.54 15.01
CA ALA A 212 -6.36 -28.00 15.03
C ALA A 212 -7.77 -28.62 15.20
N VAL A 213 -8.63 -28.01 16.04
CA VAL A 213 -10.03 -28.43 16.20
C VAL A 213 -10.80 -28.23 14.88
N VAL A 214 -10.63 -27.08 14.23
CA VAL A 214 -11.27 -26.81 12.94
C VAL A 214 -10.79 -27.78 11.87
N ILE A 215 -9.49 -28.07 11.81
CA ILE A 215 -8.92 -29.04 10.87
C ILE A 215 -9.57 -30.42 11.08
N ALA A 216 -9.60 -30.92 12.31
CA ALA A 216 -10.13 -32.25 12.60
C ALA A 216 -11.61 -32.41 12.18
N GLU A 217 -12.41 -31.35 12.33
CA GLU A 217 -13.81 -31.40 11.91
C GLU A 217 -13.97 -31.33 10.39
N LEU A 218 -13.18 -30.49 9.71
CA LEU A 218 -13.16 -30.42 8.25
C LEU A 218 -12.68 -31.75 7.64
N GLU A 219 -11.69 -32.40 8.23
CA GLU A 219 -11.22 -33.74 7.86
C GLU A 219 -12.32 -34.79 8.00
N ASN A 220 -13.03 -34.79 9.12
CA ASN A 220 -14.07 -35.77 9.41
C ASN A 220 -15.28 -35.66 8.46
N ARG A 221 -15.63 -34.43 8.05
CA ARG A 221 -16.86 -34.16 7.29
C ARG A 221 -16.67 -34.15 5.78
N TYR A 222 -15.53 -33.66 5.30
CA TYR A 222 -15.28 -33.46 3.87
C TYR A 222 -14.10 -34.28 3.33
N ALA A 223 -13.26 -34.85 4.21
CA ALA A 223 -12.09 -35.66 3.84
C ALA A 223 -11.22 -35.06 2.70
N PRO A 224 -10.76 -33.80 2.83
CA PRO A 224 -9.80 -33.21 1.88
C PRO A 224 -8.50 -34.04 1.86
N SER A 225 -7.82 -34.10 0.71
CA SER A 225 -6.52 -34.79 0.60
C SER A 225 -5.36 -34.01 1.24
N LEU A 226 -5.51 -32.69 1.35
CA LEU A 226 -4.59 -31.76 1.99
C LEU A 226 -5.40 -30.78 2.83
N ILE A 227 -5.02 -30.68 4.11
CA ILE A 227 -5.45 -29.60 4.99
C ILE A 227 -4.30 -29.29 5.95
N GLU A 228 -3.78 -28.06 5.90
CA GLU A 228 -2.64 -27.63 6.71
C GLU A 228 -2.92 -26.26 7.34
N ASN A 229 -2.62 -26.11 8.63
CA ASN A 229 -2.64 -24.79 9.26
C ASN A 229 -1.38 -24.02 8.83
N ILE A 230 -1.58 -22.92 8.10
CA ILE A 230 -0.52 -22.07 7.58
C ILE A 230 -0.57 -20.66 8.17
N THR A 231 -1.26 -20.49 9.30
CA THR A 231 -1.33 -19.23 10.04
C THR A 231 0.08 -18.79 10.43
N LEU A 232 0.55 -17.68 9.85
CA LEU A 232 1.86 -17.11 10.15
C LEU A 232 1.76 -16.20 11.36
N SER A 233 2.46 -16.57 12.43
CA SER A 233 2.48 -15.85 13.70
C SER A 233 3.13 -14.48 13.60
N GLN A 234 4.25 -14.28 12.88
CA GLN A 234 5.07 -13.07 13.07
C GLN A 234 4.54 -11.76 12.45
N ASP A 235 4.06 -11.76 11.20
CA ASP A 235 3.53 -10.53 10.57
C ASP A 235 2.15 -10.15 11.15
N THR A 236 1.39 -11.16 11.55
CA THR A 236 0.07 -11.01 12.18
C THR A 236 0.20 -10.56 13.63
N GLU A 237 1.15 -11.10 14.42
CA GLU A 237 1.42 -10.70 15.80
C GLU A 237 1.83 -9.23 15.91
N ASN A 238 2.72 -8.74 15.02
CA ASN A 238 3.17 -7.36 15.06
C ASN A 238 2.01 -6.38 14.77
N TYR A 239 1.17 -6.71 13.78
CA TYR A 239 0.00 -5.89 13.45
C TYR A 239 -1.05 -5.93 14.57
N GLN A 240 -1.32 -7.11 15.14
CA GLN A 240 -2.24 -7.26 16.27
C GLN A 240 -1.75 -6.54 17.52
N ALA A 241 -0.46 -6.65 17.85
CA ALA A 241 0.15 -5.91 18.95
C ALA A 241 0.03 -4.40 18.75
N PHE A 242 0.19 -3.92 17.51
CA PHE A 242 -0.01 -2.52 17.16
C PHE A 242 -1.47 -2.08 17.33
N VAL A 243 -2.44 -2.83 16.78
CA VAL A 243 -3.88 -2.51 16.93
C VAL A 243 -4.30 -2.56 18.41
N LYS A 244 -3.82 -3.54 19.17
CA LYS A 244 -4.05 -3.62 20.62
C LYS A 244 -3.49 -2.40 21.34
N THR A 245 -2.27 -2.01 21.00
CA THR A 245 -1.66 -0.78 21.54
C THR A 245 -2.50 0.45 21.20
N LEU A 246 -2.98 0.58 19.97
CA LEU A 246 -3.88 1.68 19.56
C LEU A 246 -5.21 1.66 20.33
N ALA A 247 -5.79 0.49 20.57
CA ALA A 247 -7.04 0.35 21.33
C ALA A 247 -6.85 0.72 22.81
N GLU A 248 -5.77 0.26 23.45
CA GLU A 248 -5.40 0.63 24.82
C GLU A 248 -5.10 2.13 24.94
N MET A 249 -4.37 2.69 23.97
CA MET A 249 -4.13 4.13 23.91
C MET A 249 -5.42 4.92 23.76
N LYS A 250 -6.37 4.45 22.93
CA LYS A 250 -7.69 5.07 22.80
C LYS A 250 -8.45 5.05 24.12
N LEU A 251 -8.53 3.89 24.78
CA LEU A 251 -9.21 3.76 26.08
C LEU A 251 -8.57 4.66 27.14
N PHE A 252 -7.25 4.74 27.15
CA PHE A 252 -6.52 5.69 27.99
C PHE A 252 -6.96 7.13 27.70
N LEU A 253 -6.88 7.57 26.44
CA LEU A 253 -7.24 8.93 26.04
C LEU A 253 -8.71 9.28 26.33
N GLU A 254 -9.65 8.34 26.11
CA GLU A 254 -11.08 8.54 26.41
C GLU A 254 -11.35 8.77 27.90
N ASN A 255 -10.56 8.16 28.79
CA ASN A 255 -10.70 8.36 30.24
C ASN A 255 -10.18 9.72 30.72
N TYR A 256 -9.28 10.37 29.97
CA TYR A 256 -8.76 11.70 30.28
C TYR A 256 -9.42 12.83 29.48
N ALA A 257 -10.20 12.48 28.44
CA ALA A 257 -10.95 13.44 27.64
C ALA A 257 -12.05 14.13 28.46
N THR A 258 -12.34 15.39 28.14
CA THR A 258 -13.53 16.07 28.65
C THR A 258 -14.80 15.36 28.18
N LYS A 259 -15.66 15.01 29.14
CA LYS A 259 -17.00 14.46 28.89
C LYS A 259 -17.91 15.60 28.46
N VAL A 260 -18.29 15.59 27.19
CA VAL A 260 -19.22 16.57 26.63
C VAL A 260 -20.63 15.98 26.58
N THR A 261 -21.59 16.65 27.21
CA THR A 261 -23.01 16.31 27.14
C THR A 261 -23.80 17.51 26.62
N ILE A 262 -24.65 17.26 25.62
CA ILE A 262 -25.46 18.29 24.95
C ILE A 262 -26.93 17.85 25.03
N PRO A 263 -27.72 18.39 25.98
CA PRO A 263 -29.17 18.28 25.96
C PRO A 263 -29.71 18.95 24.69
N ILE A 264 -30.41 18.18 23.84
CA ILE A 264 -30.92 18.67 22.57
C ILE A 264 -32.21 19.47 22.83
N GLU A 265 -32.10 20.80 22.82
CA GLU A 265 -33.23 21.73 23.02
C GLU A 265 -33.67 22.41 21.71
N GLY A 266 -32.80 22.40 20.69
CA GLY A 266 -33.02 23.05 19.40
C GLY A 266 -34.02 22.31 18.50
N LEU A 267 -34.60 23.06 17.55
CA LEU A 267 -35.55 22.52 16.56
C LEU A 267 -34.87 21.70 15.44
N GLU A 268 -33.54 21.75 15.32
CA GLU A 268 -32.78 21.10 14.26
C GLU A 268 -32.19 19.77 14.74
N PRO A 269 -32.37 18.66 13.99
CA PRO A 269 -31.88 17.34 14.40
C PRO A 269 -30.36 17.26 14.33
N LEU A 270 -29.73 16.86 15.44
CA LEU A 270 -28.31 16.56 15.52
C LEU A 270 -28.06 15.10 15.11
N ASN A 271 -26.99 14.84 14.36
CA ASN A 271 -26.55 13.50 13.98
C ASN A 271 -25.11 13.26 14.43
N VAL A 272 -24.72 11.99 14.56
CA VAL A 272 -23.32 11.59 14.78
C VAL A 272 -22.43 12.16 13.66
N GLY A 273 -21.26 12.67 14.02
CA GLY A 273 -20.32 13.37 13.14
C GLY A 273 -20.67 14.84 12.87
N ASN A 274 -21.75 15.38 13.44
CA ASN A 274 -22.02 16.81 13.36
C ASN A 274 -21.12 17.59 14.32
N ARG A 275 -20.74 18.81 13.94
CA ARG A 275 -19.90 19.69 14.74
C ARG A 275 -20.75 20.76 15.42
N VAL A 276 -20.44 21.04 16.67
CA VAL A 276 -21.09 22.05 17.52
C VAL A 276 -20.00 22.97 18.04
N VAL A 277 -20.13 24.26 17.79
CA VAL A 277 -19.26 25.28 18.37
C VAL A 277 -19.89 25.79 19.65
N VAL A 278 -19.08 25.99 20.67
CA VAL A 278 -19.49 26.57 21.94
C VAL A 278 -19.10 28.04 21.93
N LEU A 279 -20.07 28.91 22.23
CA LEU A 279 -19.84 30.35 22.33
C LEU A 279 -20.04 30.81 23.76
N THR A 280 -19.09 31.61 24.22
CA THR A 280 -19.10 32.29 25.52
C THR A 280 -19.90 33.59 25.49
N ALA A 281 -20.19 34.16 26.66
CA ALA A 281 -20.83 35.48 26.72
C ALA A 281 -19.93 36.62 26.19
N GLU A 282 -18.62 36.38 26.07
CA GLU A 282 -17.63 37.32 25.54
C GLU A 282 -17.46 37.20 24.01
N ASP A 283 -17.91 36.08 23.43
CA ASP A 283 -17.87 35.82 21.99
C ASP A 283 -18.95 36.61 21.23
N ASN A 284 -18.52 37.64 20.49
CA ASN A 284 -19.39 38.45 19.62
C ASN A 284 -19.63 37.79 18.24
N LEU A 285 -19.90 36.49 18.18
CA LEU A 285 -20.13 35.78 16.91
C LEU A 285 -21.62 35.61 16.61
N ALA A 286 -22.02 36.08 15.44
CA ALA A 286 -23.39 35.95 14.94
C ALA A 286 -23.56 34.73 14.02
N GLU A 287 -24.79 34.24 13.89
CA GLU A 287 -25.13 33.16 12.95
C GLU A 287 -24.69 33.53 11.52
N GLY A 288 -23.90 32.67 10.88
CA GLY A 288 -23.34 32.85 9.54
C GLY A 288 -21.89 33.36 9.48
N GLU A 289 -21.29 33.70 10.63
CA GLU A 289 -19.87 34.05 10.75
C GLU A 289 -18.96 32.82 10.81
N PRO A 290 -17.69 32.92 10.34
CA PRO A 290 -16.74 31.81 10.39
C PRO A 290 -16.34 31.47 11.82
N VAL A 291 -16.16 30.18 12.09
CA VAL A 291 -15.63 29.66 13.36
C VAL A 291 -14.12 29.94 13.42
N GLY A 292 -13.67 30.63 14.47
CA GLY A 292 -12.26 30.95 14.71
C GLY A 292 -11.49 29.81 15.36
N GLU A 293 -10.16 29.93 15.43
CA GLU A 293 -9.29 28.90 16.03
C GLU A 293 -9.41 28.83 17.57
N GLU A 294 -9.74 29.96 18.21
CA GLU A 294 -9.91 30.08 19.68
C GLU A 294 -11.25 29.52 20.18
N GLN A 295 -12.17 29.15 19.27
CA GLN A 295 -13.48 28.64 19.65
C GLN A 295 -13.43 27.14 19.90
N LEU A 296 -14.16 26.73 20.94
CA LEU A 296 -14.28 25.32 21.29
C LEU A 296 -15.23 24.61 20.33
N VAL A 297 -14.72 23.63 19.59
CA VAL A 297 -15.52 22.84 18.63
C VAL A 297 -15.61 21.40 19.11
N ILE A 298 -16.83 20.91 19.19
CA ILE A 298 -17.19 19.57 19.61
C ILE A 298 -17.69 18.78 18.41
N GLU A 299 -17.23 17.56 18.24
CA GLU A 299 -17.80 16.59 17.32
C GLU A 299 -18.71 15.61 18.06
N VAL A 300 -19.93 15.40 17.56
CA VAL A 300 -20.93 14.52 18.17
C VAL A 300 -20.57 13.07 17.90
N THR A 301 -20.35 12.28 18.94
CA THR A 301 -19.91 10.88 18.86
C THR A 301 -21.06 9.89 19.03
N SER A 302 -22.06 10.22 19.84
CA SER A 302 -23.24 9.37 20.05
C SER A 302 -24.46 10.20 20.46
N ILE A 303 -25.66 9.67 20.21
CA ILE A 303 -26.92 10.31 20.58
C ILE A 303 -27.79 9.25 21.24
N THR A 304 -28.21 9.52 22.48
CA THR A 304 -29.07 8.62 23.27
C THR A 304 -30.30 9.40 23.73
N GLY A 305 -31.45 9.13 23.12
CA GLY A 305 -32.69 9.84 23.44
C GLY A 305 -32.60 11.33 23.09
N SER A 306 -32.72 12.21 24.10
CA SER A 306 -32.62 13.67 23.97
C SER A 306 -31.25 14.24 24.35
N GLU A 307 -30.25 13.39 24.55
CA GLU A 307 -28.88 13.80 24.91
C GLU A 307 -27.89 13.33 23.84
N ALA A 308 -27.02 14.25 23.43
CA ALA A 308 -25.88 13.95 22.58
C ALA A 308 -24.59 13.99 23.40
N LYS A 309 -23.69 13.05 23.13
CA LYS A 309 -22.32 13.06 23.65
C LYS A 309 -21.37 13.46 22.55
N GLY A 310 -20.29 14.13 22.92
CA GLY A 310 -19.29 14.60 21.97
C GLY A 310 -17.87 14.54 22.50
N LEU A 311 -16.95 14.87 21.60
CA LEU A 311 -15.52 15.00 21.88
C LEU A 311 -15.06 16.37 21.38
N ILE A 312 -14.24 17.07 22.16
CA ILE A 312 -13.64 18.34 21.75
C ILE A 312 -12.57 18.03 20.70
N ILE A 313 -12.63 18.68 19.54
CA ILE A 313 -11.67 18.49 18.43
C ILE A 313 -10.82 19.74 18.17
N GLN A 314 -11.18 20.85 18.79
CA GLN A 314 -10.52 22.15 18.67
C GLN A 314 -10.79 22.98 19.94
N GLY A 315 -9.78 23.67 20.44
CA GLY A 315 -9.85 24.46 21.67
C GLY A 315 -9.66 23.63 22.95
N ASP A 316 -9.49 24.31 24.08
CA ASP A 316 -9.32 23.69 25.41
C ASP A 316 -10.41 24.16 26.39
N ILE A 317 -10.82 23.29 27.31
CA ILE A 317 -11.78 23.68 28.34
C ILE A 317 -11.21 24.73 29.30
N SER A 318 -9.88 24.80 29.47
CA SER A 318 -9.24 25.79 30.34
C SER A 318 -9.57 27.23 29.96
N ASP A 319 -9.86 27.47 28.68
CA ASP A 319 -10.14 28.80 28.13
C ASP A 319 -11.58 29.26 28.42
N VAL A 320 -12.45 28.33 28.80
CA VAL A 320 -13.90 28.54 28.98
C VAL A 320 -14.33 28.29 30.44
N GLU A 321 -13.39 27.90 31.29
CA GLU A 321 -13.66 27.45 32.66
C GLU A 321 -14.09 28.62 33.57
N GLY A 322 -15.19 28.44 34.30
CA GLY A 322 -15.78 29.47 35.19
C GLY A 322 -17.00 30.20 34.60
N GLN A 323 -17.32 29.92 33.34
CA GLN A 323 -18.56 30.37 32.71
C GLN A 323 -19.63 29.27 32.87
N GLY A 324 -20.88 29.65 33.15
CA GLY A 324 -21.97 28.72 33.49
C GLY A 324 -22.42 27.81 32.34
N GLU A 325 -23.71 27.50 32.23
CA GLU A 325 -24.24 26.74 31.08
C GLU A 325 -23.88 27.43 29.75
N LEU A 326 -23.05 26.78 28.94
CA LEU A 326 -22.58 27.30 27.67
C LEU A 326 -23.59 27.01 26.56
N ASN A 327 -23.68 27.88 25.55
CA ASN A 327 -24.60 27.68 24.44
C ASN A 327 -23.87 27.03 23.25
N GLY A 328 -24.43 25.93 22.75
CA GLY A 328 -23.93 25.20 21.59
C GLY A 328 -24.67 25.57 20.31
N TYR A 329 -23.92 25.86 19.26
CA TYR A 329 -24.42 26.19 17.93
C TYR A 329 -23.89 25.21 16.89
N ARG A 330 -24.71 24.80 15.93
CA ARG A 330 -24.29 23.84 14.90
C ARG A 330 -23.32 24.48 13.93
N VAL A 331 -22.21 23.82 13.60
CA VAL A 331 -21.28 24.29 12.56
C VAL A 331 -21.69 23.74 11.20
N ARG A 332 -21.82 24.60 10.19
CA ARG A 332 -22.08 24.22 8.80
C ARG A 332 -21.09 24.91 7.86
N ALA A 333 -20.32 24.13 7.10
CA ALA A 333 -19.30 24.64 6.18
C ALA A 333 -18.34 25.66 6.84
N GLY A 334 -17.94 25.39 8.09
CA GLY A 334 -17.03 26.26 8.86
C GLY A 334 -17.65 27.53 9.43
N LYS A 335 -18.99 27.65 9.42
CA LYS A 335 -19.72 28.80 9.96
C LYS A 335 -20.66 28.43 11.09
N VAL A 336 -20.90 29.37 11.99
CA VAL A 336 -21.87 29.26 13.10
C VAL A 336 -23.29 29.18 12.52
N GLY A 337 -24.05 28.19 12.95
CA GLY A 337 -25.44 27.95 12.55
C GLY A 337 -26.41 28.08 13.72
N SER A 338 -27.52 27.35 13.66
CA SER A 338 -28.60 27.42 14.64
C SER A 338 -28.19 26.88 16.02
N ARG A 339 -28.86 27.37 17.08
CA ARG A 339 -28.67 26.87 18.46
C ARG A 339 -29.19 25.44 18.58
N VAL A 340 -28.35 24.56 19.11
CA VAL A 340 -28.63 23.13 19.30
C VAL A 340 -29.09 22.84 20.74
N GLY A 341 -28.50 23.52 21.73
CA GLY A 341 -28.81 23.32 23.14
C GLY A 341 -27.75 23.91 24.07
N SER A 342 -27.90 23.68 25.38
CA SER A 342 -26.83 23.93 26.35
C SER A 342 -25.75 22.85 26.22
N VAL A 343 -24.50 23.20 26.52
CA VAL A 343 -23.36 22.29 26.48
C VAL A 343 -22.80 22.19 27.89
N ILE A 344 -22.74 20.97 28.39
CA ILE A 344 -22.20 20.62 29.70
C ILE A 344 -20.85 19.94 29.46
N LEU A 345 -19.80 20.54 30.03
CA LEU A 345 -18.43 20.07 29.93
C LEU A 345 -17.97 19.63 31.31
N GLU A 346 -17.58 18.36 31.45
CA GLU A 346 -17.05 17.81 32.70
C GLU A 346 -15.69 17.17 32.47
N ASN A 347 -14.69 17.60 33.24
CA ASN A 347 -13.35 17.01 33.18
C ASN A 347 -12.81 16.71 34.59
N ASP A 348 -12.63 15.42 34.87
CA ASP A 348 -12.17 14.93 36.17
C ASP A 348 -10.70 15.28 36.44
N ARG A 349 -9.87 15.38 35.38
CA ARG A 349 -8.45 15.79 35.48
C ARG A 349 -8.32 17.24 35.95
N TYR A 350 -9.05 18.16 35.33
CA TYR A 350 -8.99 19.57 35.73
C TYR A 350 -9.53 19.80 37.15
N ARG A 351 -10.60 19.08 37.54
CA ARG A 351 -11.10 19.09 38.92
C ARG A 351 -10.05 18.62 39.92
N LEU A 352 -9.32 17.56 39.59
CA LEU A 352 -8.25 17.03 40.43
C LEU A 352 -7.09 18.02 40.54
N ILE A 353 -6.64 18.60 39.42
CA ILE A 353 -5.55 19.61 39.41
C ILE A 353 -5.93 20.80 40.29
N ARG A 354 -7.17 21.30 40.19
CA ARG A 354 -7.64 22.40 41.03
C ARG A 354 -7.68 22.01 42.50
N ALA A 355 -8.22 20.85 42.83
CA ALA A 355 -8.26 20.37 44.21
C ALA A 355 -6.85 20.24 44.80
N ILE A 356 -5.87 19.81 43.99
CA ILE A 356 -4.46 19.77 44.35
C ILE A 356 -3.93 21.20 44.57
N ASP A 357 -4.18 22.13 43.67
CA ASP A 357 -3.71 23.53 43.78
C ASP A 357 -4.29 24.25 44.99
N GLU A 358 -5.59 24.05 45.26
CA GLU A 358 -6.25 24.55 46.46
C GLU A 358 -5.64 23.92 47.72
N SER A 359 -5.32 22.62 47.70
CA SER A 359 -4.67 21.95 48.82
C SER A 359 -3.26 22.50 49.07
N ILE A 360 -2.46 22.72 48.02
CA ILE A 360 -1.13 23.34 48.13
C ILE A 360 -1.25 24.75 48.70
N ALA A 361 -2.21 25.54 48.23
CA ALA A 361 -2.45 26.90 48.72
C ALA A 361 -2.84 26.91 50.20
N LEU A 362 -3.73 26.02 50.64
CA LEU A 362 -4.13 25.88 52.04
C LEU A 362 -2.98 25.39 52.93
N LEU A 363 -2.14 24.46 52.45
CA LEU A 363 -0.96 24.00 53.19
C LEU A 363 0.09 25.10 53.32
N THR A 364 0.32 25.88 52.26
CA THR A 364 1.22 27.06 52.29
C THR A 364 0.71 28.10 53.29
N GLN A 365 -0.60 28.34 53.31
CA GLN A 365 -1.21 29.23 54.30
C GLN A 365 -1.03 28.70 55.73
N LEU A 366 -1.23 27.40 55.95
CA LEU A 366 -1.06 26.76 57.25
C LEU A 366 0.39 26.88 57.76
N ASP A 367 1.37 26.63 56.89
CA ASP A 367 2.80 26.78 57.21
C ASP A 367 3.13 28.21 57.65
N SER A 368 2.66 29.20 56.88
CA SER A 368 2.85 30.62 57.21
C SER A 368 2.19 31.04 58.53
N LEU A 369 0.99 30.50 58.82
CA LEU A 369 0.26 30.76 60.06
C LEU A 369 0.99 30.14 61.26
N SER A 370 1.58 28.94 61.10
CA SER A 370 2.35 28.29 62.15
C SER A 370 3.57 29.13 62.54
N GLY A 371 4.35 29.61 61.56
CA GLY A 371 5.50 30.48 61.82
C GLY A 371 5.10 31.80 62.49
N THR A 372 4.04 32.43 62.01
CA THR A 372 3.51 33.68 62.61
C THR A 372 3.02 33.46 64.05
N ALA A 373 2.41 32.31 64.33
CA ALA A 373 1.93 31.97 65.67
C ALA A 373 3.09 31.73 66.65
N ASP A 374 4.17 31.07 66.22
CA ASP A 374 5.35 30.85 67.06
C ASP A 374 6.03 32.18 67.44
N GLU A 375 6.25 33.07 66.46
CA GLU A 375 6.74 34.43 66.70
C GLU A 375 5.83 35.20 67.67
N ALA A 376 4.52 35.07 67.55
CA ALA A 376 3.58 35.73 68.46
C ALA A 376 3.66 35.18 69.90
N VAL A 377 3.88 33.88 70.07
CA VAL A 377 4.06 33.26 71.39
C VAL A 377 5.40 33.68 72.01
N GLU A 378 6.49 33.73 71.24
CA GLU A 378 7.80 34.20 71.70
C GLU A 378 7.72 35.66 72.17
N ASN A 379 7.12 36.55 71.36
CA ASN A 379 6.91 37.95 71.73
C ASN A 379 6.05 38.11 73.00
N ALA A 380 5.04 37.26 73.17
CA ALA A 380 4.20 37.26 74.36
C ALA A 380 4.98 36.81 75.61
N GLN A 381 5.85 35.81 75.48
CA GLN A 381 6.72 35.35 76.57
C GLN A 381 7.72 36.45 76.97
N GLU A 382 8.39 37.09 76.00
CA GLU A 382 9.31 38.20 76.26
C GLU A 382 8.61 39.35 76.99
N THR A 383 7.39 39.69 76.55
CA THR A 383 6.58 40.73 77.19
C THR A 383 6.24 40.38 78.64
N LEU A 384 5.89 39.11 78.92
CA LEU A 384 5.61 38.64 80.29
C LEU A 384 6.86 38.63 81.17
N GLU A 385 8.02 38.28 80.63
CA GLU A 385 9.29 38.31 81.36
C GLU A 385 9.68 39.75 81.73
N LEU A 386 9.57 40.69 80.79
CA LEU A 386 9.78 42.12 81.04
C LEU A 386 8.80 42.67 82.10
N PHE A 387 7.55 42.22 82.07
CA PHE A 387 6.55 42.58 83.08
C PHE A 387 6.90 42.03 84.46
N GLN A 388 7.36 40.78 84.55
CA GLN A 388 7.82 40.16 85.79
C GLN A 388 9.05 40.87 86.36
N GLU A 389 10.05 41.19 85.53
CA GLU A 389 11.23 41.95 85.95
C GLU A 389 10.82 43.34 86.50
N SER A 390 9.83 43.97 85.87
CA SER A 390 9.26 45.23 86.33
C SER A 390 8.54 45.11 87.67
N LEU A 391 7.80 44.01 87.90
CA LEU A 391 7.16 43.73 89.19
C LEU A 391 8.19 43.50 90.32
N VAL A 392 9.26 42.75 90.05
CA VAL A 392 10.35 42.56 91.03
C VAL A 392 11.01 43.90 91.39
N LYS A 393 11.25 44.77 90.40
CA LYS A 393 11.75 46.14 90.64
C LYS A 393 10.78 47.00 91.45
N LEU A 394 9.47 46.79 91.29
CA LEU A 394 8.44 47.48 92.09
C LEU A 394 8.40 46.96 93.54
N GLU A 395 8.57 45.66 93.75
CA GLU A 395 8.68 45.06 95.09
C GLU A 395 9.96 45.53 95.80
N GLU A 396 11.08 45.65 95.07
CA GLU A 396 12.32 46.23 95.57
C GLU A 396 12.15 47.72 95.92
N LEU A 397 11.45 48.50 95.09
CA LEU A 397 11.05 49.88 95.40
C LEU A 397 10.16 49.97 96.65
N GLN A 398 9.23 49.03 96.83
CA GLN A 398 8.37 48.98 98.00
C GLN A 398 9.17 48.67 99.27
N THR A 399 10.12 47.74 99.18
CA THR A 399 11.07 47.40 100.26
C THR A 399 11.98 48.59 100.59
N GLN A 400 12.48 49.30 99.58
CA GLN A 400 13.26 50.52 99.74
C GLN A 400 12.43 51.66 100.35
N ILE A 401 11.14 51.78 100.02
CA ILE A 401 10.22 52.74 100.66
C ILE A 401 9.97 52.35 102.12
N GLU A 402 9.85 51.06 102.45
CA GLU A 402 9.71 50.58 103.83
C GLU A 402 11.00 50.79 104.66
N GLU A 403 12.18 50.60 104.06
CA GLU A 403 13.48 50.95 104.67
C GLU A 403 13.63 52.47 104.84
N LEU A 404 13.22 53.27 103.85
CA LEU A 404 13.18 54.73 103.96
C LEU A 404 12.26 55.16 105.11
N ASN A 405 11.07 54.55 105.23
CA ASN A 405 10.10 54.82 106.27
C ASN A 405 10.60 54.38 107.67
N ARG A 406 11.34 53.27 107.76
CA ARG A 406 12.03 52.88 109.01
C ARG A 406 13.18 53.84 109.35
N SER A 407 13.93 54.33 108.37
CA SER A 407 15.00 55.32 108.59
C SER A 407 14.46 56.69 109.03
N LEU A 408 13.25 57.05 108.58
CA LEU A 408 12.57 58.30 108.93
C LEU A 408 11.90 58.26 110.32
N ASN A 409 11.58 57.07 110.84
CA ASN A 409 11.00 56.90 112.19
C ASN A 409 12.04 56.73 113.31
N GLY A 410 13.34 56.82 112.99
CA GLY A 410 14.45 56.61 113.93
C GLY A 410 15.35 57.84 114.12
N GLY A 411 14.81 59.00 114.48
CA GLY A 411 15.64 60.15 114.89
C GLY A 411 14.90 61.49 114.90
N PRO A 412 14.89 62.25 116.01
CA PRO A 412 14.22 63.54 116.09
C PRO A 412 15.16 64.65 115.57
N ASP A 413 15.26 64.82 114.25
CA ASP A 413 15.59 66.10 113.58
C ASP A 413 15.78 65.88 112.06
N ALA A 414 14.78 66.23 111.24
CA ALA A 414 14.97 66.49 109.80
C ALA A 414 13.73 67.17 109.17
N GLY A 415 13.48 68.43 109.52
CA GLY A 415 12.58 69.30 108.77
C GLY A 415 13.24 69.78 107.47
N ALA A 416 13.13 69.00 106.39
CA ALA A 416 13.32 69.42 104.98
C ALA A 416 13.03 68.32 103.93
N GLY A 417 12.68 67.08 104.32
CA GLY A 417 12.49 65.96 103.38
C GLY A 417 11.06 65.78 102.81
N ASN A 418 10.03 66.36 103.43
CA ASN A 418 8.63 66.04 103.10
C ASN A 418 8.06 66.71 101.83
N VAL A 419 8.69 67.77 101.31
CA VAL A 419 8.15 68.48 100.14
C VAL A 419 8.58 67.83 98.82
N VAL A 420 9.83 67.37 98.75
CA VAL A 420 10.39 66.69 97.56
C VAL A 420 9.74 65.32 97.34
N LEU A 421 9.41 64.62 98.44
CA LEU A 421 8.74 63.31 98.38
C LEU A 421 7.30 63.41 97.85
N SER A 422 6.54 64.45 98.23
CA SER A 422 5.20 64.68 97.68
C SER A 422 5.23 65.01 96.18
N MET A 423 6.26 65.75 95.74
CA MET A 423 6.43 66.10 94.32
C MET A 423 6.84 64.87 93.49
N LEU A 424 7.78 64.05 93.98
CA LEU A 424 8.16 62.80 93.32
C LEU A 424 7.00 61.81 93.23
N ILE A 425 6.24 61.61 94.32
CA ILE A 425 5.08 60.70 94.32
C ILE A 425 3.98 61.22 93.39
N SER A 426 3.73 62.53 93.35
CA SER A 426 2.75 63.11 92.42
C SER A 426 3.16 62.95 90.95
N GLN A 427 4.47 62.97 90.67
CA GLN A 427 5.02 62.91 89.32
C GLN A 427 5.12 61.46 88.82
N VAL A 428 5.39 60.50 89.71
CA VAL A 428 5.32 59.06 89.42
C VAL A 428 3.87 58.59 89.24
N MET A 429 2.93 59.04 90.08
CA MET A 429 1.49 58.76 89.91
C MET A 429 0.94 59.35 88.60
N ARG A 430 1.40 60.53 88.18
CA ARG A 430 1.04 61.11 86.86
C ARG A 430 1.70 60.39 85.68
N GLY A 431 2.85 59.76 85.88
CA GLY A 431 3.55 59.00 84.85
C GLY A 431 2.95 57.61 84.62
N LEU A 432 2.40 57.00 85.67
CA LEU A 432 1.74 55.68 85.61
C LEU A 432 0.28 55.75 85.17
N VAL A 433 -0.42 56.85 85.46
CA VAL A 433 -1.81 57.07 85.03
C VAL A 433 -1.80 57.85 83.71
N GLY A 434 -1.39 57.17 82.65
CA GLY A 434 -1.56 57.62 81.28
C GLY A 434 -3.02 57.52 80.83
N ASP A 435 -3.49 58.53 80.13
CA ASP A 435 -4.86 58.73 79.66
C ASP A 435 -5.42 57.50 78.90
N LYS A 436 -6.61 57.04 79.32
CA LYS A 436 -7.42 55.89 78.86
C LYS A 436 -7.15 54.50 79.49
N SER A 437 -7.80 54.23 80.63
CA SER A 437 -8.42 52.93 80.95
C SER A 437 -9.11 52.97 82.34
N GLU A 438 -10.28 53.61 82.45
CA GLU A 438 -11.08 53.59 83.68
C GLU A 438 -11.85 52.28 83.91
N GLU A 439 -11.72 51.26 83.06
CA GLU A 439 -12.40 49.95 83.24
C GLU A 439 -11.49 48.77 83.62
N SER A 440 -10.16 48.91 83.64
CA SER A 440 -9.26 47.75 83.84
C SER A 440 -8.48 47.72 85.16
N ALA A 441 -8.54 48.78 85.98
CA ALA A 441 -7.76 48.88 87.22
C ALA A 441 -8.23 47.91 88.34
N GLY A 442 -9.44 47.35 88.25
CA GLY A 442 -9.99 46.41 89.23
C GLY A 442 -9.58 44.94 89.03
N ASN A 443 -9.08 44.56 87.85
CA ASN A 443 -8.74 43.17 87.51
C ASN A 443 -7.23 42.89 87.46
N LEU A 444 -6.39 43.88 87.78
CA LEU A 444 -4.92 43.76 87.78
C LEU A 444 -4.34 43.12 89.05
N GLN A 445 -5.15 42.89 90.09
CA GLN A 445 -4.73 42.18 91.31
C GLN A 445 -4.88 40.65 91.23
N ASP A 446 -5.63 40.13 90.24
CA ASP A 446 -5.92 38.70 90.06
C ASP A 446 -5.36 38.13 88.74
N LEU A 447 -4.47 38.84 88.05
CA LEU A 447 -3.77 38.32 86.88
C LEU A 447 -2.70 37.32 87.32
N ASP A 448 -3.05 36.03 87.27
CA ASP A 448 -2.12 34.92 87.51
C ASP A 448 -1.17 34.76 86.32
N ILE A 449 -0.02 35.43 86.42
CA ILE A 449 1.05 35.37 85.42
C ILE A 449 1.60 33.95 85.27
N ALA A 450 1.60 33.16 86.34
CA ALA A 450 2.06 31.78 86.29
C ALA A 450 1.09 30.92 85.45
N ALA A 451 -0.22 31.11 85.62
CA ALA A 451 -1.22 30.43 84.78
C ALA A 451 -1.14 30.87 83.31
N MET A 452 -0.86 32.15 83.02
CA MET A 452 -0.67 32.62 81.64
C MET A 452 0.61 32.04 81.01
N GLN A 453 1.71 31.93 81.76
CA GLN A 453 2.92 31.25 81.31
C GLN A 453 2.68 29.76 81.06
N GLU A 454 1.95 29.09 81.93
CA GLU A 454 1.59 27.67 81.74
C GLU A 454 0.74 27.49 80.48
N THR A 455 -0.22 28.38 80.24
CA THR A 455 -1.08 28.34 79.05
C THR A 455 -0.30 28.65 77.78
N LEU A 456 0.58 29.65 77.79
CA LEU A 456 1.46 29.97 76.67
C LEU A 456 2.49 28.87 76.41
N ALA A 457 3.03 28.22 77.46
CA ALA A 457 3.91 27.07 77.32
C ALA A 457 3.18 25.85 76.75
N ALA A 458 1.92 25.64 77.14
CA ALA A 458 1.07 24.60 76.57
C ALA A 458 0.76 24.88 75.08
N LEU A 459 0.46 26.13 74.73
CA LEU A 459 0.25 26.57 73.34
C LEU A 459 1.52 26.46 72.50
N ALA A 460 2.67 26.90 73.02
CA ALA A 460 3.99 26.71 72.39
C ALA A 460 4.28 25.22 72.17
N GLY A 461 4.00 24.38 73.17
CA GLY A 461 4.16 22.93 73.05
C GLY A 461 3.24 22.30 71.99
N GLN A 462 2.01 22.78 71.85
CA GLN A 462 1.09 22.34 70.80
C GLN A 462 1.51 22.82 69.41
N LEU A 463 1.97 24.07 69.27
CA LEU A 463 2.50 24.62 68.01
C LEU A 463 3.78 23.92 67.56
N LYS A 464 4.68 23.62 68.50
CA LYS A 464 5.89 22.84 68.25
C LYS A 464 5.58 21.41 67.78
N ASN A 465 4.46 20.83 68.22
CA ASN A 465 4.02 19.54 67.68
C ASN A 465 3.52 19.64 66.22
N VAL A 466 2.99 20.80 65.79
CA VAL A 466 2.62 21.07 64.39
C VAL A 466 3.86 21.31 63.52
N GLU A 467 4.90 21.95 64.05
CA GLU A 467 6.22 22.12 63.40
C GLU A 467 6.92 20.77 63.11
N THR A 468 6.59 19.69 63.86
CA THR A 468 7.11 18.35 63.56
C THR A 468 6.54 17.72 62.28
N VAL A 469 5.45 18.26 61.74
CA VAL A 469 4.91 17.86 60.45
C VAL A 469 5.59 18.69 59.37
N ASP A 470 6.41 18.04 58.55
CA ASP A 470 7.07 18.68 57.41
C ASP A 470 6.02 19.00 56.32
N VAL A 471 5.35 20.13 56.45
CA VAL A 471 4.33 20.61 55.51
C VAL A 471 4.96 20.81 54.12
N GLN A 472 6.22 21.20 54.06
CA GLN A 472 6.96 21.36 52.81
C GLN A 472 7.11 20.02 52.08
N LEU A 473 7.48 18.94 52.80
CA LEU A 473 7.53 17.60 52.23
C LEU A 473 6.16 17.14 51.68
N ILE A 474 5.06 17.47 52.37
CA ILE A 474 3.71 17.14 51.90
C ILE A 474 3.36 17.93 50.63
N ILE A 475 3.69 19.23 50.59
CA ILE A 475 3.53 20.07 49.40
C ILE A 475 4.31 19.48 48.22
N ASP A 476 5.57 19.12 48.43
CA ASP A 476 6.44 18.54 47.39
C ASP A 476 5.87 17.21 46.86
N GLN A 477 5.36 16.34 47.75
CA GLN A 477 4.72 15.07 47.37
C GLN A 477 3.43 15.28 46.57
N ILE A 478 2.58 16.21 46.98
CA ILE A 478 1.35 16.55 46.27
C ILE A 478 1.66 17.17 44.91
N GLN A 479 2.70 18.01 44.84
CA GLN A 479 3.17 18.60 43.59
C GLN A 479 3.74 17.54 42.64
N GLN A 480 4.46 16.54 43.14
CA GLN A 480 4.90 15.40 42.33
C GLN A 480 3.71 14.61 41.73
N VAL A 481 2.61 14.45 42.49
CA VAL A 481 1.37 13.85 41.97
C VAL A 481 0.79 14.71 40.84
N LYS A 482 0.74 16.03 41.00
CA LYS A 482 0.29 16.95 39.93
C LYS A 482 1.16 16.83 38.68
N GLU A 483 2.48 16.78 38.83
CA GLU A 483 3.44 16.66 37.72
C GLU A 483 3.34 15.32 36.98
N SER A 484 2.84 14.27 37.64
CA SER A 484 2.61 12.96 37.02
C SER A 484 1.35 12.88 36.15
N LEU A 485 0.46 13.88 36.20
CA LEU A 485 -0.76 13.91 35.40
C LEU A 485 -0.45 14.24 33.92
N PRO A 486 -1.10 13.58 32.95
CA PRO A 486 -0.89 13.87 31.53
C PRO A 486 -1.23 15.34 31.17
N GLN A 487 -0.22 16.07 30.68
CA GLN A 487 -0.34 17.44 30.17
C GLN A 487 -0.72 17.44 28.69
N LEU A 488 -1.97 17.05 28.39
CA LEU A 488 -2.51 17.05 27.03
C LEU A 488 -3.69 18.03 26.93
N ARG A 489 -3.74 18.84 25.89
CA ARG A 489 -4.92 19.69 25.64
C ARG A 489 -6.10 18.86 25.17
N ASP A 490 -7.31 19.34 25.41
CA ASP A 490 -8.53 18.63 24.98
C ASP A 490 -8.57 18.42 23.46
N GLU A 491 -8.12 19.41 22.68
CA GLU A 491 -7.99 19.28 21.22
C GLU A 491 -6.99 18.19 20.79
N GLU A 492 -5.87 18.04 21.50
CA GLU A 492 -4.85 17.03 21.19
C GLU A 492 -5.38 15.63 21.47
N ILE A 493 -6.09 15.46 22.59
CA ILE A 493 -6.79 14.21 22.94
C ILE A 493 -7.84 13.89 21.86
N GLY A 494 -8.65 14.89 21.49
CA GLY A 494 -9.67 14.78 20.46
C GLY A 494 -9.16 14.33 19.11
N GLN A 495 -8.14 15.03 18.60
CA GLN A 495 -7.50 14.74 17.32
C GLN A 495 -6.79 13.39 17.34
N SER A 496 -6.17 13.02 18.46
CA SER A 496 -5.53 11.71 18.61
C SER A 496 -6.55 10.58 18.55
N ILE A 497 -7.69 10.71 19.23
CA ILE A 497 -8.79 9.73 19.14
C ILE A 497 -9.35 9.65 17.72
N GLN A 498 -9.48 10.79 17.02
CA GLN A 498 -9.91 10.80 15.62
C GLN A 498 -8.92 10.10 14.69
N LEU A 499 -7.62 10.37 14.84
CA LEU A 499 -6.56 9.69 14.10
C LEU A 499 -6.62 8.18 14.35
N ILE A 500 -6.67 7.76 15.61
CA ILE A 500 -6.80 6.35 15.98
C ILE A 500 -8.07 5.75 15.35
N ASN A 501 -9.22 6.41 15.46
CA ASN A 501 -10.45 5.96 14.82
C ASN A 501 -10.33 5.87 13.30
N SER A 502 -9.59 6.76 12.64
CA SER A 502 -9.39 6.72 11.19
C SER A 502 -8.53 5.52 10.75
N TYR A 503 -7.49 5.19 11.51
CA TYR A 503 -6.68 3.99 11.30
C TYR A 503 -7.46 2.71 11.60
N ILE A 504 -8.44 2.78 12.50
CA ILE A 504 -9.31 1.67 12.90
C ILE A 504 -10.52 1.49 11.95
N GLN A 505 -11.15 2.55 11.43
CA GLN A 505 -12.41 2.51 10.65
C GLN A 505 -12.22 2.22 9.15
N GLY A 506 -11.06 2.53 8.58
CA GLY A 506 -10.78 2.33 7.14
C GLY A 506 -10.27 0.94 6.76
N GLN A 507 -9.97 0.11 7.76
CA GLN A 507 -9.54 -1.27 7.60
C GLN A 507 -10.56 -2.14 8.34
N VAL A 508 -11.04 -3.21 7.71
CA VAL A 508 -11.78 -4.26 8.43
C VAL A 508 -10.81 -4.69 9.53
N ILE A 509 -11.04 -4.28 10.78
CA ILE A 509 -10.11 -4.62 11.87
C ILE A 509 -10.06 -6.14 11.88
N PRO A 510 -8.98 -6.75 11.39
CA PRO A 510 -8.88 -8.17 11.43
C PRO A 510 -8.65 -8.46 12.91
N GLY A 511 -9.61 -9.11 13.57
CA GLY A 511 -9.28 -9.77 14.82
C GLY A 511 -8.28 -10.89 14.55
N GLU A 512 -8.20 -11.84 15.46
CA GLU A 512 -7.41 -13.03 15.22
C GLU A 512 -7.81 -13.70 13.89
N LYS A 513 -6.84 -14.30 13.20
CA LYS A 513 -7.09 -14.99 11.93
C LYS A 513 -6.46 -16.35 11.95
N ILE A 514 -7.21 -17.35 11.50
CA ILE A 514 -6.68 -18.69 11.21
C ILE A 514 -6.70 -18.86 9.69
N GLN A 515 -5.57 -19.23 9.13
CA GLN A 515 -5.41 -19.49 7.70
C GLN A 515 -5.11 -20.97 7.49
N LEU A 516 -5.97 -21.63 6.73
CA LEU A 516 -5.85 -23.05 6.38
C LEU A 516 -5.60 -23.18 4.88
N LEU A 517 -4.64 -24.02 4.52
CA LEU A 517 -4.42 -24.46 3.15
C LEU A 517 -5.23 -25.73 2.91
N LEU A 518 -6.00 -25.76 1.83
CA LEU A 518 -6.83 -26.90 1.43
C LEU A 518 -6.54 -27.26 -0.03
N ASP A 519 -6.94 -28.46 -0.44
CA ASP A 519 -7.03 -28.75 -1.87
C ASP A 519 -8.12 -27.91 -2.53
N GLY A 520 -7.88 -27.55 -3.80
CA GLY A 520 -8.80 -26.82 -4.64
C GLY A 520 -10.16 -27.51 -4.75
N ASP A 521 -11.23 -26.72 -4.63
CA ASP A 521 -12.63 -27.14 -4.72
C ASP A 521 -13.09 -28.18 -3.66
N SER A 522 -12.28 -28.47 -2.63
CA SER A 522 -12.63 -29.46 -1.60
C SER A 522 -13.74 -29.00 -0.66
N VAL A 523 -13.75 -27.72 -0.29
CA VAL A 523 -14.74 -27.13 0.63
C VAL A 523 -15.06 -25.70 0.19
N SER A 524 -16.35 -25.38 0.02
CA SER A 524 -16.77 -24.00 -0.24
C SER A 524 -16.72 -23.14 1.02
N ALA A 525 -16.57 -21.82 0.87
CA ALA A 525 -16.50 -20.91 2.01
C ALA A 525 -17.79 -20.95 2.86
N GLU A 526 -18.96 -21.06 2.22
CA GLU A 526 -20.25 -21.13 2.89
C GLU A 526 -20.43 -22.44 3.69
N GLU A 527 -19.98 -23.57 3.15
CA GLU A 527 -20.03 -24.88 3.82
C GLU A 527 -19.06 -24.94 5.00
N ALA A 528 -17.84 -24.42 4.81
CA ALA A 528 -16.86 -24.30 5.89
C ALA A 528 -17.38 -23.39 7.00
N GLN A 529 -17.98 -22.25 6.64
CA GLN A 529 -18.53 -21.30 7.61
C GLN A 529 -19.64 -21.91 8.47
N GLY A 530 -20.52 -22.71 7.88
CA GLY A 530 -21.57 -23.40 8.63
C GLY A 530 -21.00 -24.35 9.69
N VAL A 531 -20.00 -25.15 9.32
CA VAL A 531 -19.35 -26.10 10.23
C VAL A 531 -18.54 -25.39 11.31
N ILE A 532 -17.75 -24.38 10.93
CA ILE A 532 -16.89 -23.65 11.86
C ILE A 532 -17.71 -22.89 12.91
N ARG A 533 -18.88 -22.36 12.53
CA ARG A 533 -19.82 -21.72 13.47
C ARG A 533 -20.45 -22.70 14.45
N GLU A 534 -20.74 -23.93 14.00
CA GLU A 534 -21.26 -25.01 14.85
C GLU A 534 -20.21 -25.46 15.87
N VAL A 535 -18.95 -25.60 15.44
CA VAL A 535 -17.84 -26.07 16.28
C VAL A 535 -17.39 -25.05 17.32
N LEU A 536 -17.29 -23.77 16.92
CA LEU A 536 -16.73 -22.71 17.76
C LEU A 536 -17.79 -21.94 18.56
N ASP A 537 -19.07 -22.30 18.44
CA ASP A 537 -20.23 -21.60 19.04
C ASP A 537 -20.20 -20.08 18.85
N ASN A 538 -19.65 -19.62 17.71
CA ASN A 538 -19.47 -18.21 17.41
C ASN A 538 -20.19 -17.82 16.13
N GLN A 539 -21.34 -17.15 16.26
CA GLN A 539 -22.17 -16.74 15.13
C GLN A 539 -21.60 -15.54 14.33
N TYR A 540 -20.62 -14.82 14.88
CA TYR A 540 -20.08 -13.59 14.30
C TYR A 540 -18.78 -13.81 13.51
N LEU A 541 -18.35 -15.06 13.39
CA LEU A 541 -17.18 -15.45 12.60
C LEU A 541 -17.47 -15.40 11.10
N SER A 542 -16.49 -14.89 10.33
CA SER A 542 -16.49 -14.90 8.86
C SER A 542 -15.40 -15.81 8.31
N VAL A 543 -15.74 -16.52 7.24
CA VAL A 543 -14.82 -17.40 6.53
C VAL A 543 -14.75 -16.94 5.08
N TYR A 544 -13.54 -16.78 4.57
CA TYR A 544 -13.27 -16.37 3.19
C TYR A 544 -12.45 -17.46 2.51
N SER A 545 -12.74 -17.69 1.23
CA SER A 545 -11.91 -18.52 0.37
C SER A 545 -11.19 -17.63 -0.65
N SER A 546 -9.90 -17.85 -0.83
CA SER A 546 -9.09 -17.16 -1.83
C SER A 546 -8.11 -18.11 -2.52
N PRO A 547 -7.76 -17.84 -3.80
CA PRO A 547 -6.73 -18.60 -4.48
C PRO A 547 -5.35 -18.31 -3.88
N VAL A 548 -4.44 -19.29 -3.92
CA VAL A 548 -3.09 -19.16 -3.35
C VAL A 548 -2.17 -18.25 -4.19
N GLY A 549 -2.57 -17.94 -5.42
CA GLY A 549 -1.93 -16.97 -6.30
C GLY A 549 -2.72 -16.77 -7.59
N ILE A 550 -2.46 -15.67 -8.29
CA ILE A 550 -3.11 -15.36 -9.57
C ILE A 550 -2.04 -15.23 -10.65
N VAL A 551 -2.19 -15.98 -11.75
CA VAL A 551 -1.31 -15.83 -12.91
C VAL A 551 -1.69 -14.56 -13.67
N ASN A 552 -0.75 -13.65 -13.82
CA ASN A 552 -0.94 -12.43 -14.60
C ASN A 552 -0.27 -12.61 -15.97
N PRO A 553 -1.02 -12.59 -17.10
CA PRO A 553 -0.42 -12.69 -18.41
C PRO A 553 0.47 -11.48 -18.70
N ASN A 554 1.72 -11.72 -19.11
CA ASN A 554 2.64 -10.65 -19.48
C ASN A 554 2.18 -10.02 -20.81
N ALA A 555 1.57 -8.83 -20.72
CA ALA A 555 1.01 -8.11 -21.86
C ALA A 555 2.04 -7.82 -22.98
N ARG A 556 3.32 -7.66 -22.62
CA ARG A 556 4.41 -7.45 -23.59
C ARG A 556 4.75 -8.74 -24.32
N ALA A 557 4.91 -9.85 -23.59
CA ALA A 557 5.11 -11.16 -24.21
C ALA A 557 3.96 -11.56 -25.14
N GLU A 558 2.71 -11.26 -24.75
CA GLU A 558 1.51 -11.44 -25.56
C GLU A 558 1.54 -10.61 -26.85
N LEU A 559 1.94 -9.33 -26.77
CA LEU A 559 2.09 -8.47 -27.94
C LEU A 559 3.15 -9.01 -28.93
N PHE A 560 4.33 -9.40 -28.44
CA PHE A 560 5.39 -9.95 -29.28
C PHE A 560 5.02 -11.30 -29.89
N ARG A 561 4.27 -12.13 -29.17
CA ARG A 561 3.67 -13.36 -29.72
C ARG A 561 2.77 -13.04 -30.91
N VAL A 562 1.86 -12.08 -30.74
CA VAL A 562 0.95 -11.65 -31.82
C VAL A 562 1.74 -11.11 -33.02
N LEU A 563 2.81 -10.34 -32.81
CA LEU A 563 3.65 -9.84 -33.90
C LEU A 563 4.36 -10.97 -34.65
N SER A 564 4.89 -11.97 -33.94
CA SER A 564 5.49 -13.17 -34.54
C SER A 564 4.47 -13.96 -35.36
N GLU A 565 3.26 -14.12 -34.83
CA GLU A 565 2.15 -14.78 -35.50
C GLU A 565 1.73 -14.02 -36.77
N VAL A 566 1.63 -12.69 -36.70
CA VAL A 566 1.34 -11.83 -37.86
C VAL A 566 2.38 -12.01 -38.96
N ARG A 567 3.68 -12.05 -38.64
CA ARG A 567 4.75 -12.31 -39.62
C ARG A 567 4.56 -13.65 -40.33
N ALA A 568 4.29 -14.71 -39.56
CA ALA A 568 4.07 -16.05 -40.10
C ALA A 568 2.81 -16.10 -41.00
N THR A 569 1.77 -15.33 -40.66
CA THR A 569 0.54 -15.21 -41.48
C THR A 569 0.79 -14.48 -42.79
N ILE A 570 1.56 -13.38 -42.77
CA ILE A 570 1.91 -12.60 -43.96
C ILE A 570 2.75 -13.45 -44.92
N ALA A 571 3.74 -14.20 -44.40
CA ALA A 571 4.50 -15.15 -45.19
C ALA A 571 3.58 -16.22 -45.84
N GLY A 572 2.57 -16.70 -45.10
CA GLY A 572 1.56 -17.62 -45.63
C GLY A 572 0.72 -17.02 -46.76
N MET A 573 0.22 -15.79 -46.58
CA MET A 573 -0.54 -15.07 -47.61
C MET A 573 0.31 -14.81 -48.86
N LEU A 574 1.57 -14.41 -48.69
CA LEU A 574 2.51 -14.20 -49.80
C LEU A 574 2.86 -15.51 -50.51
N ALA A 575 3.01 -16.62 -49.79
CA ALA A 575 3.21 -17.94 -50.38
C ALA A 575 2.03 -18.32 -51.29
N ILE A 576 0.79 -18.07 -50.86
CA ILE A 576 -0.42 -18.28 -51.67
C ILE A 576 -0.40 -17.35 -52.89
N PHE A 577 -0.10 -16.07 -52.70
CA PHE A 577 -0.04 -15.08 -53.78
C PHE A 577 1.01 -15.43 -54.85
N PHE A 578 2.24 -15.75 -54.46
CA PHE A 578 3.30 -16.13 -55.40
C PHE A 578 3.02 -17.46 -56.08
N THR A 579 2.44 -18.43 -55.37
CA THR A 579 1.97 -19.68 -55.98
C THR A 579 0.94 -19.40 -57.08
N LEU A 580 -0.06 -18.57 -56.79
CA LEU A 580 -1.06 -18.17 -57.78
C LEU A 580 -0.41 -17.42 -58.96
N LEU A 581 0.52 -16.52 -58.70
CA LEU A 581 1.26 -15.77 -59.71
C LEU A 581 2.04 -16.71 -60.65
N PHE A 582 2.80 -17.66 -60.09
CA PHE A 582 3.55 -18.64 -60.88
C PHE A 582 2.61 -19.56 -61.67
N LEU A 583 1.50 -19.99 -61.08
CA LEU A 583 0.49 -20.80 -61.76
C LEU A 583 -0.11 -20.07 -62.97
N ILE A 584 -0.43 -18.78 -62.82
CA ILE A 584 -1.01 -17.96 -63.88
C ILE A 584 0.02 -17.63 -64.96
N LEU A 585 1.24 -17.21 -64.60
CA LEU A 585 2.23 -16.73 -65.58
C LEU A 585 2.93 -17.86 -66.33
N ASP A 586 3.40 -18.88 -65.60
CA ASP A 586 4.28 -19.90 -66.16
C ASP A 586 3.53 -21.21 -66.43
N TYR A 587 2.82 -21.75 -65.42
CA TYR A 587 2.22 -23.07 -65.54
C TYR A 587 0.97 -23.10 -66.43
N SER A 588 0.23 -21.99 -66.54
CA SER A 588 -0.92 -21.88 -67.44
C SER A 588 -0.52 -22.07 -68.92
N THR A 589 0.66 -21.58 -69.31
CA THR A 589 1.21 -21.70 -70.67
C THR A 589 1.49 -23.17 -71.02
N VAL A 590 2.16 -23.87 -70.10
CA VAL A 590 2.49 -25.29 -70.23
C VAL A 590 1.22 -26.13 -70.27
N MET A 591 0.24 -25.82 -69.41
CA MET A 591 -1.04 -26.52 -69.37
C MET A 591 -1.87 -26.29 -70.64
N SER A 592 -1.85 -25.07 -71.20
CA SER A 592 -2.54 -24.73 -72.46
C SER A 592 -2.00 -25.56 -73.63
N VAL A 593 -0.67 -25.66 -73.78
CA VAL A 593 -0.01 -26.54 -74.78
C VAL A 593 -0.35 -28.01 -74.56
N MET A 594 -0.30 -28.48 -73.31
CA MET A 594 -0.62 -29.87 -72.98
C MET A 594 -2.07 -30.22 -73.29
N LYS A 595 -3.01 -29.31 -73.02
CA LYS A 595 -4.43 -29.48 -73.32
C LYS A 595 -4.68 -29.51 -74.82
N GLN A 596 -3.97 -28.69 -75.59
CA GLN A 596 -4.04 -28.68 -77.04
C GLN A 596 -3.51 -29.99 -77.65
N LEU A 597 -2.38 -30.51 -77.14
CA LEU A 597 -1.85 -31.81 -77.54
C LEU A 597 -2.78 -32.97 -77.18
N GLU A 598 -3.48 -32.90 -76.04
CA GLU A 598 -4.48 -33.90 -75.62
C GLU A 598 -5.72 -33.89 -76.53
N SER A 599 -6.18 -32.71 -76.94
CA SER A 599 -7.35 -32.55 -77.83
C SER A 599 -7.15 -33.17 -79.21
N ARG A 600 -5.89 -33.33 -79.65
CA ARG A 600 -5.52 -33.96 -80.95
C ARG A 600 -5.53 -35.49 -80.90
N ILE A 601 -5.32 -36.09 -79.72
CA ILE A 601 -5.16 -37.55 -79.57
C ILE A 601 -6.48 -38.24 -79.20
N THR A 602 -7.45 -37.52 -78.62
CA THR A 602 -8.52 -38.15 -77.84
C THR A 602 -9.94 -37.88 -78.38
N SER A 603 -10.69 -38.96 -78.65
CA SER A 603 -12.08 -38.93 -79.15
C SER A 603 -13.11 -38.39 -78.13
N ARG A 604 -14.19 -37.78 -78.66
CA ARG A 604 -15.30 -37.05 -78.00
C ARG A 604 -16.11 -37.90 -76.98
N SER A 605 -15.57 -38.18 -75.80
CA SER A 605 -16.34 -38.74 -74.67
C SER A 605 -16.50 -37.72 -73.52
N LEU A 606 -17.75 -37.52 -73.07
CA LEU A 606 -18.13 -36.56 -72.02
C LEU A 606 -17.45 -36.83 -70.67
N TRP A 607 -17.19 -38.11 -70.33
CA TRP A 607 -16.55 -38.49 -69.06
C TRP A 607 -15.05 -38.12 -69.00
N LYS A 608 -14.36 -38.19 -70.14
CA LYS A 608 -12.94 -37.79 -70.24
C LYS A 608 -12.74 -36.26 -70.25
N ARG A 609 -13.80 -35.48 -70.48
CA ARG A 609 -13.77 -34.01 -70.38
C ARG A 609 -13.74 -33.51 -68.93
N VAL A 610 -14.31 -34.31 -68.01
CA VAL A 610 -14.29 -34.04 -66.57
C VAL A 610 -12.96 -34.51 -65.96
N PHE A 611 -12.52 -35.72 -66.28
CA PHE A 611 -11.25 -36.32 -65.83
C PHE A 611 -10.11 -36.16 -66.87
N SER A 612 -9.80 -34.92 -67.28
CA SER A 612 -8.64 -34.73 -68.16
C SER A 612 -7.33 -34.84 -67.37
N PRO A 613 -6.32 -35.58 -67.85
CA PRO A 613 -5.02 -35.70 -67.19
C PRO A 613 -4.33 -34.35 -66.97
N VAL A 614 -4.60 -33.33 -67.80
CA VAL A 614 -4.10 -31.96 -67.59
C VAL A 614 -4.63 -31.33 -66.29
N LYS A 615 -5.90 -31.59 -65.92
CA LYS A 615 -6.46 -31.08 -64.65
C LYS A 615 -5.81 -31.76 -63.45
N PHE A 616 -5.56 -33.07 -63.53
CA PHE A 616 -4.86 -33.80 -62.46
C PHE A 616 -3.44 -33.30 -62.25
N ILE A 617 -2.71 -33.06 -63.35
CA ILE A 617 -1.35 -32.52 -63.29
C ILE A 617 -1.39 -31.09 -62.72
N GLY A 618 -2.39 -30.28 -63.08
CA GLY A 618 -2.58 -28.95 -62.49
C GLY A 618 -2.85 -28.98 -60.99
N VAL A 619 -3.73 -29.86 -60.53
CA VAL A 619 -3.99 -30.07 -59.10
C VAL A 619 -2.73 -30.54 -58.38
N ALA A 620 -2.02 -31.53 -58.91
CA ALA A 620 -0.79 -32.05 -58.29
C ALA A 620 0.32 -31.00 -58.23
N LEU A 621 0.55 -30.25 -59.31
CA LEU A 621 1.56 -29.18 -59.35
C LEU A 621 1.21 -28.05 -58.40
N GLY A 622 -0.04 -27.59 -58.37
CA GLY A 622 -0.47 -26.54 -57.46
C GLY A 622 -0.35 -26.95 -55.99
N ALA A 623 -0.72 -28.20 -55.66
CA ALA A 623 -0.59 -28.73 -54.31
C ALA A 623 0.88 -28.82 -53.86
N ILE A 624 1.77 -29.39 -54.69
CA ILE A 624 3.19 -29.52 -54.38
C ILE A 624 3.85 -28.14 -54.25
N LEU A 625 3.57 -27.23 -55.18
CA LEU A 625 4.19 -25.91 -55.22
C LEU A 625 3.78 -25.06 -54.00
N LEU A 626 2.49 -25.02 -53.66
CA LEU A 626 2.05 -24.27 -52.47
C LEU A 626 2.61 -24.87 -51.18
N PHE A 627 2.51 -26.19 -51.02
CA PHE A 627 2.95 -26.86 -49.79
C PHE A 627 4.45 -26.70 -49.55
N THR A 628 5.25 -26.82 -50.60
CA THR A 628 6.71 -26.67 -50.49
C THR A 628 7.12 -25.23 -50.21
N ILE A 629 6.50 -24.23 -50.86
CA ILE A 629 6.76 -22.82 -50.55
C ILE A 629 6.34 -22.50 -49.11
N TYR A 630 5.15 -22.94 -48.70
CA TYR A 630 4.61 -22.69 -47.35
C TYR A 630 5.50 -23.27 -46.24
N LEU A 631 5.96 -24.52 -46.43
CA LEU A 631 6.84 -25.17 -45.48
C LEU A 631 8.25 -24.55 -45.48
N ALA A 632 8.79 -24.24 -46.66
CA ALA A 632 10.11 -23.64 -46.79
C ALA A 632 10.17 -22.20 -46.25
N SER A 633 9.07 -21.44 -46.35
CA SER A 633 8.96 -20.09 -45.78
C SER A 633 8.68 -20.08 -44.28
N ARG A 634 8.57 -21.25 -43.63
CA ARG A 634 8.12 -21.40 -42.23
C ARG A 634 6.84 -20.62 -41.93
N ALA A 635 5.91 -20.56 -42.88
CA ALA A 635 4.66 -19.86 -42.68
C ALA A 635 3.76 -20.66 -41.74
N GLN A 636 3.02 -19.94 -40.88
CA GLN A 636 2.01 -20.50 -39.99
C GLN A 636 0.80 -19.58 -40.06
N ILE A 637 -0.34 -20.13 -40.46
CA ILE A 637 -1.61 -19.40 -40.43
C ILE A 637 -2.43 -19.99 -39.27
N PRO A 638 -2.90 -19.17 -38.33
CA PRO A 638 -3.64 -19.63 -37.17
C PRO A 638 -4.85 -20.45 -37.62
N TYR A 639 -5.12 -21.56 -36.92
CA TYR A 639 -6.20 -22.50 -37.23
C TYR A 639 -6.10 -23.24 -38.58
N VAL A 640 -4.99 -23.09 -39.33
CA VAL A 640 -4.80 -23.75 -40.62
C VAL A 640 -3.64 -24.75 -40.54
N ALA A 641 -3.97 -26.04 -40.42
CA ALA A 641 -2.97 -27.10 -40.48
C ALA A 641 -2.30 -27.17 -41.87
N PRO A 642 -1.04 -27.63 -41.99
CA PRO A 642 -0.31 -27.71 -43.26
C PRO A 642 -1.04 -28.50 -44.37
N TRP A 643 -1.87 -29.48 -44.01
CA TRP A 643 -2.67 -30.25 -44.96
C TRP A 643 -3.72 -29.42 -45.71
N HIS A 644 -4.25 -28.36 -45.09
CA HIS A 644 -5.17 -27.43 -45.77
C HIS A 644 -4.48 -26.71 -46.93
N MET A 645 -3.17 -26.43 -46.83
CA MET A 645 -2.41 -25.81 -47.91
C MET A 645 -2.24 -26.74 -49.11
N LEU A 646 -2.13 -28.05 -48.90
CA LEU A 646 -2.15 -29.02 -50.00
C LEU A 646 -3.49 -29.00 -50.74
N ILE A 647 -4.61 -28.96 -50.01
CA ILE A 647 -5.95 -28.89 -50.60
C ILE A 647 -6.14 -27.57 -51.36
N LEU A 648 -5.78 -26.44 -50.74
CA LEU A 648 -5.89 -25.11 -51.33
C LEU A 648 -5.03 -24.99 -52.60
N GLY A 649 -3.78 -25.45 -52.54
CA GLY A 649 -2.87 -25.47 -53.68
C GLY A 649 -3.41 -26.32 -54.82
N GLY A 650 -4.02 -27.47 -54.49
CA GLY A 650 -4.71 -28.31 -55.46
C GLY A 650 -5.88 -27.62 -56.14
N ILE A 651 -6.72 -26.90 -55.38
CA ILE A 651 -7.83 -26.12 -55.93
C ILE A 651 -7.32 -25.01 -56.85
N LEU A 652 -6.30 -24.24 -56.42
CA LEU A 652 -5.71 -23.18 -57.23
C LEU A 652 -5.10 -23.72 -58.53
N GLY A 653 -4.36 -24.83 -58.45
CA GLY A 653 -3.80 -25.51 -59.62
C GLY A 653 -4.86 -26.07 -60.57
N GLY A 654 -5.95 -26.63 -60.03
CA GLY A 654 -7.10 -27.09 -60.81
C GLY A 654 -7.82 -25.94 -61.52
N LEU A 655 -8.03 -24.81 -60.84
CA LEU A 655 -8.61 -23.60 -61.44
C LEU A 655 -7.72 -23.02 -62.54
N ALA A 656 -6.40 -22.95 -62.31
CA ALA A 656 -5.43 -22.53 -63.32
C ALA A 656 -5.49 -23.43 -64.57
N ALA A 657 -5.63 -24.75 -64.39
CA ALA A 657 -5.77 -25.71 -65.50
C ALA A 657 -7.11 -25.59 -66.25
N ILE A 658 -8.20 -25.18 -65.59
CA ILE A 658 -9.49 -24.92 -66.26
C ILE A 658 -9.42 -23.64 -67.08
N LEU A 659 -8.81 -22.59 -66.52
CA LEU A 659 -8.74 -21.25 -67.08
C LEU A 659 -7.49 -21.01 -67.95
N CYS A 660 -6.68 -22.03 -68.22
CA CYS A 660 -5.42 -21.89 -68.96
C CYS A 660 -5.58 -21.22 -70.32
N ASP A 661 -6.65 -21.54 -71.06
CA ASP A 661 -6.92 -20.96 -72.38
C ASP A 661 -7.29 -19.47 -72.31
N ARG A 662 -7.78 -19.01 -71.15
CA ARG A 662 -8.15 -17.62 -70.89
C ARG A 662 -6.97 -16.79 -70.41
N PHE A 663 -6.11 -17.38 -69.59
CA PHE A 663 -4.90 -16.72 -69.07
C PHE A 663 -3.77 -16.69 -70.09
N SER A 664 -3.60 -17.77 -70.87
CA SER A 664 -2.57 -17.86 -71.88
C SER A 664 -3.05 -18.63 -73.12
N PRO A 665 -3.76 -17.97 -74.04
CA PRO A 665 -4.12 -18.59 -75.31
C PRO A 665 -2.85 -18.87 -76.13
N VAL A 666 -2.80 -20.07 -76.70
CA VAL A 666 -1.75 -20.52 -77.61
C VAL A 666 -2.35 -20.56 -79.02
N ASN A 667 -1.66 -19.96 -79.99
CA ASN A 667 -2.13 -19.93 -81.38
C ASN A 667 -1.91 -21.32 -82.02
N GLU A 668 -3.01 -21.99 -82.39
CA GLU A 668 -2.96 -23.35 -82.94
C GLU A 668 -2.20 -23.40 -84.27
N ASP A 669 -2.34 -22.35 -85.09
CA ASP A 669 -1.77 -22.29 -86.43
C ASP A 669 -0.24 -22.16 -86.38
N GLU A 670 0.28 -21.40 -85.42
CA GLU A 670 1.73 -21.25 -85.20
C GLU A 670 2.35 -22.55 -84.68
N MET A 671 1.66 -23.25 -83.79
CA MET A 671 2.12 -24.55 -83.28
C MET A 671 2.13 -25.61 -84.39
N MET A 672 1.12 -25.62 -85.28
CA MET A 672 1.09 -26.51 -86.46
C MET A 672 2.16 -26.16 -87.49
N ALA A 673 2.43 -24.88 -87.71
CA ALA A 673 3.51 -24.44 -88.60
C ALA A 673 4.88 -24.92 -88.10
N GLY A 674 5.14 -24.83 -86.78
CA GLY A 674 6.38 -25.35 -86.18
C GLY A 674 6.53 -26.87 -86.32
N GLU A 675 5.44 -27.62 -86.13
CA GLU A 675 5.43 -29.08 -86.31
C GLU A 675 5.65 -29.48 -87.78
N ALA A 676 5.05 -28.74 -88.73
CA ALA A 676 5.25 -28.95 -90.16
C ALA A 676 6.68 -28.63 -90.63
N LEU A 677 7.38 -27.73 -89.93
CA LEU A 677 8.80 -27.43 -90.14
C LEU A 677 9.74 -28.48 -89.51
N GLY A 678 9.21 -29.53 -88.88
CA GLY A 678 9.99 -30.59 -88.26
C GLY A 678 10.63 -30.21 -86.93
N LEU A 679 10.19 -29.11 -86.30
CA LEU A 679 10.68 -28.70 -84.98
C LEU A 679 10.19 -29.68 -83.91
N THR A 680 11.07 -29.99 -82.96
CA THR A 680 10.70 -30.77 -81.77
C THR A 680 9.73 -29.97 -80.90
N TYR A 681 8.88 -30.65 -80.12
CA TYR A 681 7.92 -29.97 -79.22
C TYR A 681 8.61 -29.03 -78.20
N VAL A 682 9.87 -29.31 -77.84
CA VAL A 682 10.68 -28.43 -76.99
C VAL A 682 11.05 -27.13 -77.72
N GLN A 683 11.44 -27.22 -78.99
CA GLN A 683 11.74 -26.05 -79.82
C GLN A 683 10.49 -25.22 -80.09
N ILE A 684 9.36 -25.88 -80.35
CA ILE A 684 8.06 -25.20 -80.52
C ILE A 684 7.68 -24.44 -79.22
N MET A 685 7.83 -25.07 -78.06
CA MET A 685 7.50 -24.43 -76.79
C MET A 685 8.44 -23.27 -76.44
N ARG A 686 9.74 -23.39 -76.74
CA ARG A 686 10.74 -22.34 -76.44
C ARG A 686 10.74 -21.17 -77.43
N ASN A 687 10.47 -21.43 -78.71
CA ASN A 687 10.65 -20.43 -79.77
C ASN A 687 9.33 -19.85 -80.29
N ILE A 688 8.22 -20.60 -80.19
CA ILE A 688 6.92 -20.20 -80.77
C ILE A 688 5.93 -19.85 -79.66
N VAL A 689 5.78 -20.70 -78.64
CA VAL A 689 4.74 -20.51 -77.61
C VAL A 689 5.13 -19.50 -76.51
N ILE A 690 6.43 -19.39 -76.18
CA ILE A 690 6.94 -18.47 -75.15
C ILE A 690 7.79 -17.38 -75.84
N PRO A 691 7.17 -16.36 -76.48
CA PRO A 691 7.91 -15.27 -77.10
C PRO A 691 8.54 -14.34 -76.04
N GLU A 692 9.55 -13.56 -76.45
CA GLU A 692 10.34 -12.68 -75.56
C GLU A 692 9.52 -11.65 -74.77
N SER A 693 8.31 -11.33 -75.25
CA SER A 693 7.45 -10.29 -74.68
C SER A 693 6.58 -10.76 -73.50
N ARG A 694 6.63 -12.03 -73.08
CA ARG A 694 5.80 -12.54 -71.96
C ARG A 694 6.55 -12.51 -70.62
N PRO A 695 5.98 -11.91 -69.55
CA PRO A 695 6.57 -11.95 -68.22
C PRO A 695 6.35 -13.34 -67.59
N GLY A 696 7.45 -14.03 -67.24
CA GLY A 696 7.41 -15.36 -66.59
C GLY A 696 8.82 -15.93 -66.34
N LEU A 697 8.97 -16.78 -65.32
CA LEU A 697 10.24 -17.44 -64.99
C LEU A 697 10.73 -18.35 -66.13
N LEU A 698 9.81 -18.94 -66.90
CA LEU A 698 10.13 -19.75 -68.07
C LEU A 698 10.84 -18.94 -69.17
N ASN A 699 10.50 -17.66 -69.35
CA ASN A 699 11.17 -16.80 -70.34
C ASN A 699 12.62 -16.53 -69.92
N LEU A 700 12.82 -16.18 -68.64
CA LEU A 700 14.13 -15.85 -68.07
C LEU A 700 15.08 -17.07 -68.12
N LEU A 701 14.56 -18.27 -67.85
CA LEU A 701 15.33 -19.53 -67.95
C LEU A 701 15.63 -19.96 -69.40
N ASN A 702 14.76 -19.62 -70.36
CA ASN A 702 14.92 -19.99 -71.76
C ASN A 702 15.79 -19.02 -72.57
N GLY A 703 16.00 -17.78 -72.10
CA GLY A 703 16.83 -16.78 -72.78
C GLY A 703 18.27 -17.23 -73.10
N TRP A 704 18.83 -18.17 -72.33
CA TRP A 704 20.20 -18.69 -72.54
C TRP A 704 20.29 -19.96 -73.38
N LYS A 705 19.14 -20.57 -73.72
CA LYS A 705 19.06 -21.85 -74.45
C LYS A 705 18.45 -21.71 -75.85
N LYS A 706 18.11 -20.48 -76.26
CA LYS A 706 17.62 -20.20 -77.62
C LYS A 706 18.78 -20.33 -78.60
N THR A 707 18.70 -21.35 -79.43
CA THR A 707 19.50 -21.50 -80.64
C THR A 707 18.53 -21.23 -81.79
N PHE A 708 18.80 -20.16 -82.54
CA PHE A 708 18.29 -20.07 -83.91
C PHE A 708 19.06 -21.04 -84.79
#